data_AF-A0A8T5Y228-F1
#
_entry.id   AF-A0A8T5Y228-F1
#
_cell.length_a   1.000
_cell.length_b   1.000
_cell.length_c   1.000
_cell.angle_alpha   90.00
_cell.angle_beta   90.00
_cell.angle_gamma   90.00
#
_symmetry.space_group_name_H-M   'P 1'
#
loop_
_entity.id
_entity.type
_entity.pdbx_description
1 polymer ?
#
loop_
_entity_poly.entity_id
_entity_poly.type
_entity_poly.pdbx_seq_one_letter_code
_entity_poly.pdbx_strand_id
1 'polypeptide(L)'
;MSKVYFKRVSNNSIDEVSLSAKLVLKKLIEVERCIFSHFTPIKVTFGEKGNKTFVPPSGYDGIIDYLHKQNVRTAYIETNVLYRGSRTTTENHIKLALEHGFSRIPVIIADGQVGEEYEQIEINKAFYKHCKIAKGFSDYNQFIVASHFKGHHRTGFGGAIKQLGMGFASRPGKMEQHTDFTPLIRKNRCTACGVCAKQCDFDAISIQDVAEIDPIKCVGCAGCIAFCPTKAIRNSWKGSNFIEKLSEYAFAAQLNKDNVYINFLINITEHCDCKGRKLPLVMDDIGVLASLDPVAIDAASLDIVQKESGKQLFDKGRKTLQYSESIGLGSSKYDLVELGVKQTSKFAGLPKRCASKLIEKTSSLISPFEKFHETQINKASSTTESGRKFIITFAGDTSLGDNYIRKMKKPSLSNRLEKNPLSFFNNVHPVIKDSDYFILNFESVLADKPKKYLEGKQFPNWDSPERTLDVFKRLGVKAVSMANNHAMDFGPSVMLETKRRFEEAGISCFGAGADHLEASKPLKITLTGKTSSVNVYVFTGMRASKRYRDDYGFFAGSNTPGVNWLGVKQIIHSIKRLRRKDPKSLIIVCPHWQGVDYRPVKPKMKKKCQQLVEAGANFVFASGTHMLSNVERWGTGIICYSIGNFVFNSSGRYAKFNAPPYSLLVRMEILETDKGWRATPVFYPIITDNASTDFHVQLLDDSSASGFNPALIGQGAKKRKHNGHTGFWLDELDESTLHDYILGNTSLNKLDFNDEFVLEDQINQLENLHDQLDLQFHAYYDYLFRSKLLKTRNEKSRSYFEALSGAVKRDYVSHYILRKFERSKVSLPTTISFRDIMVENSSIRRLGCPDYAWKLDKKNTAYKFADSIGLRRPTTDNNVYRLEDIQPQSGPVVLKPVKGTGSMGVYLIFTKDIIFSVRDGIWLKSWTEAINDAMKKWQQRKLGKNTLLTKDEWMLEELILKEKGATMPASDLKFYCFYGEVLLVVEIDRASQFGKFCYWDSDMNLADTGKFGDNQFNGVGFDKEHLEVVKKVSLEIPAPFVRIDMLNGYDGLVLGEFTPRPGKFQNFNDKWDRKLGEAYRRAEGRIQTDLLSGKTFDAYTSVFK
;
A
#
# COMPACT_ATOMS: atom_id res chain seq x y z
N MET A 1 34.61 19.39 -9.67
CA MET A 1 34.88 19.20 -8.24
C MET A 1 33.54 19.23 -7.54
N SER A 2 33.16 18.15 -6.85
CA SER A 2 31.83 18.02 -6.24
C SER A 2 31.80 18.73 -4.89
N LYS A 3 30.70 19.39 -4.52
CA LYS A 3 30.61 20.05 -3.21
C LYS A 3 30.17 19.09 -2.12
N VAL A 4 30.86 19.12 -0.99
CA VAL A 4 30.50 18.35 0.21
C VAL A 4 30.29 19.32 1.36
N TYR A 5 29.07 19.36 1.89
CA TYR A 5 28.70 20.21 3.01
C TYR A 5 28.93 19.45 4.31
N PHE A 6 29.67 20.04 5.25
CA PHE A 6 30.01 19.38 6.51
C PHE A 6 29.58 20.23 7.70
N LYS A 7 28.93 19.60 8.68
CA LYS A 7 28.61 20.21 9.97
C LYS A 7 29.21 19.35 11.09
N ARG A 8 30.17 19.92 11.80
CA ARG A 8 30.77 19.33 13.01
C ARG A 8 29.74 19.26 14.14
N VAL A 9 29.75 18.15 14.88
CA VAL A 9 29.02 17.97 16.15
C VAL A 9 30.02 17.97 17.30
N SER A 10 29.66 18.61 18.40
CA SER A 10 30.56 18.90 19.52
C SER A 10 30.25 18.06 20.76
N ASN A 11 29.05 17.51 20.86
CA ASN A 11 28.63 16.59 21.90
C ASN A 11 28.09 15.30 21.26
N ASN A 12 28.20 14.15 21.94
CA ASN A 12 27.51 12.90 21.59
C ASN A 12 25.97 13.00 21.74
N SER A 13 25.41 14.20 21.56
CA SER A 13 23.98 14.48 21.60
C SER A 13 23.36 14.16 20.25
N ILE A 14 22.43 13.22 20.27
CA ILE A 14 21.69 12.82 19.08
C ILE A 14 20.84 13.97 18.50
N ASP A 15 20.42 14.93 19.34
CA ASP A 15 19.68 16.12 18.90
C ASP A 15 20.58 17.06 18.06
N GLU A 16 21.86 17.18 18.43
CA GLU A 16 22.84 17.97 17.67
C GLU A 16 23.13 17.32 16.32
N VAL A 17 23.22 15.98 16.28
CA VAL A 17 23.35 15.20 15.03
C VAL A 17 22.14 15.43 14.13
N SER A 18 20.93 15.32 14.69
CA SER A 18 19.67 15.50 13.98
C SER A 18 19.54 16.90 13.38
N LEU A 19 19.87 17.93 14.17
CA LEU A 19 19.92 19.31 13.71
C LEU A 19 20.99 19.51 12.62
N SER A 20 22.16 18.92 12.79
CA SER A 20 23.26 19.01 11.82
C SER A 20 22.88 18.39 10.48
N ALA A 21 22.23 17.23 10.49
CA ALA A 21 21.70 16.57 9.30
C ALA A 21 20.69 17.45 8.54
N LYS A 22 19.78 18.12 9.27
CA LYS A 22 18.87 19.12 8.69
C LYS A 22 19.60 20.29 8.05
N LEU A 23 20.63 20.82 8.70
CA LEU A 23 21.36 21.99 8.23
C LEU A 23 22.17 21.70 6.96
N VAL A 24 22.89 20.58 6.90
CA VAL A 24 23.63 20.20 5.69
C VAL A 24 22.69 19.90 4.52
N LEU A 25 21.55 19.24 4.78
CA LEU A 25 20.53 18.98 3.77
C LEU A 25 19.92 20.27 3.23
N LYS A 26 19.49 21.17 4.13
CA LYS A 26 18.93 22.47 3.76
C LYS A 26 19.93 23.26 2.91
N LYS A 27 21.21 23.30 3.32
CA LYS A 27 22.23 24.05 2.57
C LYS A 27 22.46 23.48 1.18
N LEU A 28 22.54 22.15 1.07
CA LEU A 28 22.70 21.47 -0.20
C LEU A 28 21.55 21.82 -1.16
N ILE A 29 20.31 21.83 -0.69
CA ILE A 29 19.14 22.19 -1.50
C ILE A 29 19.17 23.67 -1.92
N GLU A 30 19.51 24.58 -1.00
CA GLU A 30 19.59 26.01 -1.29
C GLU A 30 20.63 26.33 -2.38
N VAL A 31 21.77 25.65 -2.36
CA VAL A 31 22.90 25.96 -3.25
C VAL A 31 22.84 25.16 -4.55
N GLU A 32 22.50 23.87 -4.48
CA GLU A 32 22.48 22.97 -5.64
C GLU A 32 21.09 22.89 -6.32
N ARG A 33 20.08 23.59 -5.78
CA ARG A 33 18.70 23.66 -6.32
C ARG A 33 18.05 22.29 -6.53
N CYS A 34 18.33 21.35 -5.63
CA CYS A 34 17.73 20.01 -5.65
C CYS A 34 16.21 20.10 -5.43
N ILE A 35 15.42 19.45 -6.30
CA ILE A 35 13.96 19.36 -6.18
C ILE A 35 13.61 17.95 -5.72
N PHE A 36 12.76 17.85 -4.69
CA PHE A 36 12.28 16.56 -4.21
C PHE A 36 10.99 16.13 -4.89
N SER A 37 10.88 14.84 -5.19
CA SER A 37 9.63 14.19 -5.57
C SER A 37 8.59 14.29 -4.43
N HIS A 38 7.29 14.17 -4.74
CA HIS A 38 6.23 14.17 -3.72
C HIS A 38 6.35 13.04 -2.69
N PHE A 39 7.12 11.99 -3.01
CA PHE A 39 7.53 10.94 -2.08
C PHE A 39 9.02 10.64 -2.29
N THR A 40 9.83 10.81 -1.24
CA THR A 40 11.27 10.54 -1.27
C THR A 40 11.67 9.68 -0.06
N PRO A 41 11.92 8.38 -0.22
CA PRO A 41 12.30 7.50 0.88
C PRO A 41 13.74 7.75 1.37
N ILE A 42 13.98 7.50 2.66
CA ILE A 42 15.27 7.60 3.33
C ILE A 42 15.85 6.18 3.45
N LYS A 43 16.87 5.88 2.65
CA LYS A 43 17.61 4.62 2.72
C LYS A 43 18.53 4.64 3.93
N VAL A 44 18.22 3.85 4.94
CA VAL A 44 18.98 3.75 6.21
C VAL A 44 19.49 2.32 6.45
N THR A 45 20.16 2.08 7.57
CA THR A 45 20.40 0.73 8.11
C THR A 45 19.77 0.65 9.50
N PHE A 46 18.94 -0.35 9.74
CA PHE A 46 18.31 -0.53 11.05
C PHE A 46 19.24 -1.13 12.12
N GLY A 47 20.43 -1.60 11.73
CA GLY A 47 21.33 -2.35 12.62
C GLY A 47 20.84 -3.78 12.88
N GLU A 48 21.71 -4.65 13.39
CA GLU A 48 21.34 -6.01 13.76
C GLU A 48 20.98 -6.12 15.25
N LYS A 49 20.15 -7.09 15.63
CA LYS A 49 19.78 -7.33 17.03
C LYS A 49 21.03 -7.41 17.92
N GLY A 50 21.06 -6.61 18.98
CA GLY A 50 22.18 -6.52 19.93
C GLY A 50 23.27 -5.51 19.53
N ASN A 51 23.24 -4.96 18.33
CA ASN A 51 24.02 -3.80 17.96
C ASN A 51 23.37 -2.53 18.54
N LYS A 52 24.17 -1.61 19.08
CA LYS A 52 23.71 -0.32 19.62
C LYS A 52 24.53 0.88 19.11
N THR A 53 25.36 0.65 18.09
CA THR A 53 26.30 1.64 17.53
C THR A 53 25.86 2.16 16.16
N PHE A 54 24.72 1.70 15.62
CA PHE A 54 24.12 2.29 14.43
C PHE A 54 23.58 3.70 14.73
N VAL A 55 23.32 4.51 13.70
CA VAL A 55 22.72 5.84 13.86
C VAL A 55 21.30 5.70 14.44
N PRO A 56 21.03 6.22 15.65
CA PRO A 56 19.71 6.12 16.26
C PRO A 56 18.62 6.76 15.38
N PRO A 57 17.36 6.27 15.41
CA PRO A 57 16.27 6.82 14.62
C PRO A 57 16.08 8.34 14.77
N SER A 58 16.27 8.87 15.99
CA SER A 58 16.15 10.30 16.27
C SER A 58 17.21 11.16 15.57
N GLY A 59 18.33 10.57 15.15
CA GLY A 59 19.33 11.24 14.31
C GLY A 59 18.81 11.61 12.92
N TYR A 60 17.70 11.01 12.47
CA TYR A 60 17.05 11.32 11.19
C TYR A 60 15.91 12.35 11.33
N ASP A 61 15.49 12.69 12.55
CA ASP A 61 14.31 13.53 12.79
C ASP A 61 14.38 14.89 12.09
N GLY A 62 15.56 15.53 12.09
CA GLY A 62 15.77 16.80 11.42
C GLY A 62 15.62 16.71 9.89
N ILE A 63 15.98 15.58 9.28
CA ILE A 63 15.73 15.31 7.86
C ILE A 63 14.22 15.16 7.62
N ILE A 64 13.56 14.34 8.43
CA ILE A 64 12.12 14.05 8.32
C ILE A 64 11.29 15.33 8.48
N ASP A 65 11.58 16.13 9.50
CA ASP A 65 10.88 17.39 9.75
C ASP A 65 11.08 18.40 8.63
N TYR A 66 12.28 18.41 8.04
CA TYR A 66 12.56 19.26 6.91
C TYR A 66 11.74 18.83 5.67
N LEU A 67 11.71 17.53 5.33
CA LEU A 67 10.93 17.00 4.22
C LEU A 67 9.42 17.24 4.39
N HIS A 68 8.87 16.95 5.57
CA HIS A 68 7.45 17.17 5.85
C HIS A 68 7.06 18.65 5.74
N LYS A 69 7.94 19.56 6.18
CA LYS A 69 7.72 21.01 6.01
C LYS A 69 7.70 21.43 4.54
N GLN A 70 8.36 20.69 3.65
CA GLN A 70 8.31 20.89 2.20
C GLN A 70 7.17 20.09 1.52
N ASN A 71 6.24 19.50 2.28
CA ASN A 71 5.19 18.61 1.77
C ASN A 71 5.71 17.37 1.00
N VAL A 72 6.93 16.91 1.33
CA VAL A 72 7.49 15.67 0.78
C VAL A 72 7.16 14.52 1.74
N ARG A 73 6.43 13.52 1.26
CA ARG A 73 6.18 12.29 2.02
C ARG A 73 7.44 11.43 2.03
N THR A 74 7.64 10.65 3.08
CA THR A 74 8.84 9.81 3.20
C THR A 74 8.58 8.52 3.98
N ALA A 75 9.50 7.56 3.86
CA ALA A 75 9.53 6.30 4.57
C ALA A 75 10.99 5.87 4.79
N TYR A 76 11.26 5.12 5.85
CA TYR A 76 12.51 4.39 5.96
C TYR A 76 12.48 3.22 4.99
N ILE A 77 13.55 3.00 4.22
CA ILE A 77 13.62 1.90 3.26
C ILE A 77 14.91 1.08 3.36
N GLU A 78 14.78 -0.24 3.21
CA GLU A 78 15.87 -1.23 3.35
C GLU A 78 15.63 -2.52 2.53
N THR A 79 16.56 -3.48 2.58
CA THR A 79 16.51 -4.78 1.88
C THR A 79 17.05 -5.90 2.78
N ASN A 80 16.40 -7.06 2.80
CA ASN A 80 16.76 -8.18 3.65
C ASN A 80 18.23 -8.60 3.54
N VAL A 81 18.83 -8.96 4.69
CA VAL A 81 20.26 -9.29 4.74
C VAL A 81 20.54 -10.70 4.23
N LEU A 82 21.73 -10.90 3.65
CA LEU A 82 22.16 -12.19 3.13
C LEU A 82 22.32 -13.26 4.22
N TYR A 83 22.86 -12.86 5.38
CA TYR A 83 23.14 -13.74 6.51
C TYR A 83 21.88 -14.01 7.34
N ARG A 84 21.96 -14.94 8.29
CA ARG A 84 20.82 -15.23 9.19
C ARG A 84 20.90 -14.38 10.46
N GLY A 85 19.91 -13.53 10.65
CA GLY A 85 19.72 -12.62 11.79
C GLY A 85 18.25 -12.22 11.94
N SER A 86 17.97 -11.13 12.65
CA SER A 86 16.60 -10.61 12.78
C SER A 86 16.14 -9.87 11.51
N ARG A 87 17.07 -9.56 10.59
CA ARG A 87 16.81 -8.91 9.30
C ARG A 87 16.66 -9.88 8.12
N THR A 88 16.36 -11.15 8.41
CA THR A 88 16.37 -12.23 7.42
C THR A 88 15.14 -12.23 6.52
N THR A 89 13.98 -11.85 7.05
CA THR A 89 12.68 -11.81 6.37
C THR A 89 12.03 -10.47 6.66
N THR A 90 11.21 -9.97 5.73
CA THR A 90 10.61 -8.63 5.82
C THR A 90 9.83 -8.42 7.11
N GLU A 91 9.00 -9.38 7.51
CA GLU A 91 8.27 -9.34 8.78
C GLU A 91 9.20 -9.15 10.01
N ASN A 92 10.24 -10.01 10.14
CA ASN A 92 11.19 -9.92 11.25
C ASN A 92 12.05 -8.65 11.17
N HIS A 93 12.34 -8.19 9.96
CA HIS A 93 13.14 -7.01 9.70
C HIS A 93 12.39 -5.74 10.12
N ILE A 94 11.11 -5.62 9.75
CA ILE A 94 10.22 -4.54 10.19
C ILE A 94 10.09 -4.59 11.72
N LYS A 95 9.87 -5.78 12.29
CA LYS A 95 9.81 -5.94 13.75
C LYS A 95 11.09 -5.44 14.43
N LEU A 96 12.26 -5.81 13.92
CA LEU A 96 13.54 -5.32 14.45
C LEU A 96 13.67 -3.81 14.30
N ALA A 97 13.29 -3.25 13.15
CA ALA A 97 13.32 -1.80 12.93
C ALA A 97 12.46 -1.07 13.98
N LEU A 98 11.26 -1.56 14.26
CA LEU A 98 10.38 -1.03 15.30
C LEU A 98 10.97 -1.21 16.72
N GLU A 99 11.55 -2.38 17.03
CA GLU A 99 12.27 -2.64 18.30
C GLU A 99 13.45 -1.67 18.50
N HIS A 100 14.11 -1.27 17.41
CA HIS A 100 15.19 -0.29 17.40
C HIS A 100 14.70 1.17 17.33
N GLY A 101 13.37 1.40 17.31
CA GLY A 101 12.74 2.72 17.39
C GLY A 101 12.42 3.40 16.05
N PHE A 102 12.54 2.70 14.91
CA PHE A 102 12.21 3.23 13.58
C PHE A 102 10.69 3.21 13.33
N SER A 103 9.92 4.02 14.08
CA SER A 103 8.45 4.07 14.01
C SER A 103 7.86 5.43 13.60
N ARG A 104 8.69 6.46 13.44
CA ARG A 104 8.26 7.84 13.13
C ARG A 104 7.61 8.00 11.75
N ILE A 105 8.09 7.24 10.77
CA ILE A 105 7.61 7.19 9.39
C ILE A 105 7.51 5.72 8.96
N PRO A 106 6.75 5.36 7.91
CA PRO A 106 6.61 3.97 7.48
C PRO A 106 7.95 3.28 7.23
N VAL A 107 8.02 1.97 7.46
CA VAL A 107 9.18 1.13 7.13
C VAL A 107 8.85 0.27 5.92
N ILE A 108 9.71 0.31 4.92
CA ILE A 108 9.59 -0.43 3.66
C ILE A 108 10.79 -1.37 3.53
N ILE A 109 10.56 -2.64 3.26
CA ILE A 109 11.58 -3.60 2.84
C ILE A 109 11.35 -3.94 1.37
N ALA A 110 12.30 -3.58 0.51
CA ALA A 110 12.07 -3.43 -0.93
C ALA A 110 12.37 -4.68 -1.78
N ASP A 111 12.78 -5.80 -1.16
CA ASP A 111 13.23 -7.02 -1.87
C ASP A 111 12.35 -8.26 -1.62
N GLY A 112 11.08 -8.11 -1.26
CA GLY A 112 10.15 -9.24 -1.04
C GLY A 112 10.27 -9.86 0.35
N GLN A 113 9.51 -10.91 0.65
CA GLN A 113 9.39 -11.43 2.02
C GLN A 113 10.69 -12.06 2.53
N VAL A 114 11.49 -12.67 1.66
CA VAL A 114 12.78 -13.30 2.01
C VAL A 114 13.96 -12.74 1.24
N GLY A 115 13.77 -11.66 0.48
CA GLY A 115 14.81 -10.96 -0.29
C GLY A 115 14.93 -11.41 -1.75
N GLU A 116 13.92 -12.12 -2.25
CA GLU A 116 13.83 -12.77 -3.56
C GLU A 116 13.48 -11.83 -4.71
N GLU A 117 12.88 -10.67 -4.44
CA GLU A 117 12.39 -9.77 -5.49
C GLU A 117 13.47 -8.80 -5.95
N TYR A 118 13.72 -8.79 -7.26
CA TYR A 118 14.69 -7.89 -7.87
C TYR A 118 14.34 -7.52 -9.30
N GLU A 119 14.87 -6.38 -9.73
CA GLU A 119 15.00 -5.98 -11.11
C GLU A 119 16.46 -6.13 -11.55
N GLN A 120 16.67 -6.48 -12.82
CA GLN A 120 18.00 -6.52 -13.42
C GLN A 120 18.29 -5.20 -14.11
N ILE A 121 19.19 -4.41 -13.51
CA ILE A 121 19.63 -3.13 -14.07
C ILE A 121 20.86 -3.38 -14.94
N GLU A 122 20.75 -3.08 -16.23
CA GLU A 122 21.84 -3.17 -17.18
C GLU A 122 22.85 -2.03 -16.96
N ILE A 123 24.13 -2.37 -16.83
CA ILE A 123 25.22 -1.41 -16.61
C ILE A 123 26.44 -1.63 -17.51
N ASN A 124 26.55 -2.82 -18.12
CA ASN A 124 27.63 -3.20 -19.04
C ASN A 124 29.05 -2.86 -18.52
N LYS A 125 29.33 -3.21 -17.26
CA LYS A 125 30.64 -3.02 -16.63
C LYS A 125 31.45 -4.33 -16.64
N ALA A 126 32.67 -4.29 -16.12
CA ALA A 126 33.67 -5.33 -16.28
C ALA A 126 33.27 -6.67 -15.63
N PHE A 127 32.61 -6.62 -14.47
CA PHE A 127 32.20 -7.82 -13.73
C PHE A 127 30.75 -8.21 -14.00
N TYR A 128 29.87 -7.23 -14.21
CA TYR A 128 28.46 -7.47 -14.47
C TYR A 128 27.93 -6.68 -15.66
N LYS A 129 27.25 -7.39 -16.56
CA LYS A 129 26.35 -6.77 -17.53
C LYS A 129 25.08 -6.24 -16.87
N HIS A 130 24.57 -6.98 -15.87
CA HIS A 130 23.35 -6.65 -15.14
C HIS A 130 23.54 -6.85 -13.63
N CYS A 131 22.99 -5.95 -12.83
CA CYS A 131 22.97 -6.05 -11.36
C CYS A 131 21.54 -6.26 -10.84
N LYS A 132 21.39 -7.11 -9.81
CA LYS A 132 20.10 -7.45 -9.20
C LYS A 132 19.75 -6.45 -8.07
N ILE A 133 19.09 -5.37 -8.42
CA ILE A 133 18.63 -4.33 -7.48
C ILE A 133 17.24 -4.71 -6.97
N ALA A 134 16.94 -4.43 -5.69
CA ALA A 134 15.65 -4.76 -5.12
C ALA A 134 14.50 -4.07 -5.87
N LYS A 135 13.46 -4.85 -6.21
CA LYS A 135 12.40 -4.42 -7.12
C LYS A 135 11.65 -3.18 -6.61
N GLY A 136 11.40 -3.09 -5.31
CA GLY A 136 10.70 -1.95 -4.72
C GLY A 136 11.44 -0.62 -4.82
N PHE A 137 12.71 -0.59 -5.25
CA PHE A 137 13.41 0.68 -5.51
C PHE A 137 13.10 1.27 -6.88
N SER A 138 12.55 0.49 -7.81
CA SER A 138 12.22 0.96 -9.15
C SER A 138 11.04 1.94 -9.16
N ASP A 139 10.19 1.86 -8.13
CA ASP A 139 9.06 2.76 -7.91
C ASP A 139 9.48 4.20 -7.56
N TYR A 140 10.75 4.45 -7.25
CA TYR A 140 11.24 5.75 -6.81
C TYR A 140 12.40 6.24 -7.66
N ASN A 141 12.29 7.43 -8.23
CA ASN A 141 13.36 8.08 -8.99
C ASN A 141 14.39 8.83 -8.10
N GLN A 142 14.19 8.88 -6.79
CA GLN A 142 15.01 9.66 -5.88
C GLN A 142 14.99 9.09 -4.46
N PHE A 143 16.16 9.08 -3.81
CA PHE A 143 16.35 8.66 -2.42
C PHE A 143 17.20 9.66 -1.64
N ILE A 144 16.97 9.75 -0.32
CA ILE A 144 18.00 10.22 0.60
C ILE A 144 18.77 8.99 1.09
N VAL A 145 20.01 8.83 0.62
CA VAL A 145 20.90 7.73 1.00
C VAL A 145 21.68 8.13 2.25
N ALA A 146 21.12 7.79 3.40
CA ALA A 146 21.65 8.09 4.72
C ALA A 146 22.53 6.94 5.25
N SER A 147 23.84 7.17 5.28
CA SER A 147 24.85 6.15 5.57
C SER A 147 25.55 6.41 6.90
N HIS A 148 25.74 5.35 7.68
CA HIS A 148 26.61 5.39 8.86
C HIS A 148 28.06 5.10 8.43
N PHE A 149 28.94 6.10 8.56
CA PHE A 149 30.34 5.99 8.13
C PHE A 149 31.19 5.27 9.18
N LYS A 150 31.62 4.04 8.90
CA LYS A 150 32.35 3.19 9.86
C LYS A 150 33.11 2.04 9.20
N GLY A 151 34.03 1.41 9.91
CA GLY A 151 34.94 0.39 9.38
C GLY A 151 34.27 -0.87 8.80
N HIS A 152 34.88 -1.46 7.78
CA HIS A 152 34.44 -2.72 7.18
C HIS A 152 35.63 -3.55 6.66
N HIS A 153 35.73 -4.78 7.17
CA HIS A 153 36.84 -5.71 6.90
C HIS A 153 37.22 -5.95 5.43
N ARG A 154 36.29 -5.81 4.47
CA ARG A 154 36.57 -6.06 3.03
C ARG A 154 36.65 -4.81 2.16
N THR A 155 36.02 -3.71 2.56
CA THR A 155 35.89 -2.47 1.75
C THR A 155 36.62 -1.28 2.37
N GLY A 156 37.31 -1.50 3.49
CA GLY A 156 37.90 -0.43 4.32
C GLY A 156 36.85 0.18 5.23
N PHE A 157 35.82 0.82 4.66
CA PHE A 157 34.72 1.44 5.38
C PHE A 157 33.36 1.05 4.76
N GLY A 158 32.28 1.42 5.43
CA GLY A 158 30.93 1.50 4.88
C GLY A 158 30.50 2.95 4.91
N GLY A 159 30.09 3.46 3.75
CA GLY A 159 29.58 4.81 3.51
C GLY A 159 28.54 4.75 2.39
N ALA A 160 28.34 5.86 1.67
CA ALA A 160 27.39 5.99 0.58
C ALA A 160 27.54 4.89 -0.49
N ILE A 161 28.76 4.59 -0.94
CA ILE A 161 28.99 3.57 -1.98
C ILE A 161 28.55 2.18 -1.50
N LYS A 162 28.86 1.82 -0.25
CA LYS A 162 28.42 0.54 0.31
C LYS A 162 26.91 0.50 0.52
N GLN A 163 26.31 1.63 0.90
CA GLN A 163 24.87 1.72 1.10
C GLN A 163 24.12 1.60 -0.23
N LEU A 164 24.63 2.21 -1.31
CA LEU A 164 24.15 1.99 -2.68
C LEU A 164 24.37 0.53 -3.10
N GLY A 165 25.60 0.04 -3.12
CA GLY A 165 25.89 -1.29 -3.68
C GLY A 165 25.30 -2.45 -2.89
N MET A 166 25.52 -2.51 -1.58
CA MET A 166 25.03 -3.60 -0.73
C MET A 166 23.61 -3.34 -0.23
N GLY A 167 23.24 -2.09 0.06
CA GLY A 167 21.93 -1.75 0.63
C GLY A 167 20.81 -1.71 -0.41
N PHE A 168 21.10 -1.46 -1.70
CA PHE A 168 20.09 -1.52 -2.75
C PHE A 168 19.98 -2.91 -3.41
N ALA A 169 21.00 -3.75 -3.31
CA ALA A 169 20.96 -5.09 -3.86
C ALA A 169 19.90 -5.97 -3.18
N SER A 170 19.19 -6.78 -3.94
CA SER A 170 18.37 -7.86 -3.38
C SER A 170 19.24 -8.95 -2.77
N ARG A 171 18.66 -9.90 -2.05
CA ARG A 171 19.44 -11.01 -1.47
C ARG A 171 20.25 -11.81 -2.50
N PRO A 172 19.73 -12.14 -3.71
CA PRO A 172 20.53 -12.67 -4.80
C PRO A 172 21.68 -11.74 -5.23
N GLY A 173 21.45 -10.43 -5.33
CA GLY A 173 22.51 -9.48 -5.70
C GLY A 173 23.61 -9.37 -4.63
N LYS A 174 23.23 -9.37 -3.35
CA LYS A 174 24.18 -9.46 -2.22
C LYS A 174 24.99 -10.76 -2.28
N MET A 175 24.37 -11.86 -2.73
CA MET A 175 25.05 -13.14 -2.92
C MET A 175 26.09 -13.06 -4.04
N GLU A 176 25.76 -12.49 -5.19
CA GLU A 176 26.69 -12.30 -6.32
C GLU A 176 27.93 -11.48 -5.94
N GLN A 177 27.73 -10.41 -5.16
CA GLN A 177 28.82 -9.60 -4.66
C GLN A 177 29.77 -10.42 -3.76
N HIS A 178 29.23 -11.27 -2.88
CA HIS A 178 30.01 -12.02 -1.89
C HIS A 178 30.55 -13.39 -2.35
N THR A 179 29.93 -14.00 -3.36
CA THR A 179 30.16 -15.38 -3.82
C THR A 179 29.77 -15.56 -5.28
N ASP A 180 30.40 -16.50 -5.98
CA ASP A 180 30.03 -16.87 -7.36
C ASP A 180 28.84 -17.87 -7.37
N PHE A 181 27.73 -17.56 -6.69
CA PHE A 181 26.38 -18.19 -6.79
C PHE A 181 25.89 -19.22 -5.76
N THR A 182 26.69 -20.14 -5.17
CA THR A 182 26.09 -21.27 -4.39
C THR A 182 26.30 -21.21 -2.86
N PRO A 183 25.23 -21.34 -2.02
CA PRO A 183 25.37 -21.51 -0.57
C PRO A 183 26.03 -22.84 -0.15
N LEU A 184 26.62 -22.87 1.03
CA LEU A 184 27.26 -24.04 1.66
C LEU A 184 26.42 -24.61 2.80
N ILE A 185 26.41 -25.94 2.94
CA ILE A 185 25.72 -26.64 4.03
C ILE A 185 26.71 -27.12 5.09
N ARG A 186 26.43 -26.79 6.37
CA ARG A 186 27.13 -27.32 7.54
C ARG A 186 26.50 -28.66 7.92
N LYS A 187 27.14 -29.74 7.49
CA LYS A 187 26.66 -31.12 7.70
C LYS A 187 26.28 -31.39 9.15
N ASN A 188 27.14 -31.01 10.10
CA ASN A 188 26.92 -31.19 11.54
C ASN A 188 25.75 -30.41 12.17
N ARG A 189 25.10 -29.49 11.44
CA ARG A 189 23.93 -28.75 11.93
C ARG A 189 22.67 -29.07 11.13
N CYS A 190 22.77 -29.79 10.03
CA CYS A 190 21.62 -30.13 9.22
C CYS A 190 20.89 -31.32 9.84
N THR A 191 19.58 -31.22 9.99
CA THR A 191 18.72 -32.30 10.53
C THR A 191 17.92 -33.01 9.44
N ALA A 192 18.24 -32.77 8.17
CA ALA A 192 17.50 -33.29 7.01
C ALA A 192 15.97 -33.01 7.03
N CYS A 193 15.52 -31.94 7.72
CA CYS A 193 14.08 -31.64 7.87
C CYS A 193 13.31 -31.28 6.58
N GLY A 194 14.01 -31.07 5.46
CA GLY A 194 13.39 -30.81 4.15
C GLY A 194 12.73 -29.46 3.91
N VAL A 195 12.68 -28.56 4.89
CA VAL A 195 12.09 -27.22 4.72
C VAL A 195 12.76 -26.45 3.58
N CYS A 196 14.09 -26.47 3.49
CA CYS A 196 14.83 -25.78 2.44
C CYS A 196 14.56 -26.34 1.03
N ALA A 197 14.31 -27.64 0.91
CA ALA A 197 13.95 -28.26 -0.36
C ALA A 197 12.54 -27.89 -0.81
N LYS A 198 11.56 -27.94 0.11
CA LYS A 198 10.17 -27.53 -0.17
C LYS A 198 10.03 -26.08 -0.63
N GLN A 199 10.91 -25.20 -0.15
CA GLN A 199 10.90 -23.77 -0.45
C GLN A 199 11.78 -23.39 -1.66
N CYS A 200 12.38 -24.37 -2.34
CA CYS A 200 13.26 -24.09 -3.48
C CYS A 200 12.47 -24.18 -4.80
N ASP A 201 12.11 -23.03 -5.38
CA ASP A 201 11.41 -22.95 -6.68
C ASP A 201 12.20 -23.50 -7.88
N PHE A 202 13.48 -23.84 -7.67
CA PHE A 202 14.41 -24.32 -8.69
C PHE A 202 14.74 -25.80 -8.53
N ASP A 203 14.10 -26.49 -7.57
CA ASP A 203 14.38 -27.89 -7.22
C ASP A 203 15.89 -28.17 -7.03
N ALA A 204 16.60 -27.15 -6.54
CA ALA A 204 18.07 -27.15 -6.40
C ALA A 204 18.54 -27.78 -5.10
N ILE A 205 17.64 -28.21 -4.22
CA ILE A 205 17.99 -28.73 -2.89
C ILE A 205 17.37 -30.11 -2.72
N SER A 206 18.22 -31.12 -2.56
CA SER A 206 17.84 -32.48 -2.15
C SER A 206 18.03 -32.68 -0.66
N ILE A 207 17.28 -33.64 -0.13
CA ILE A 207 17.39 -34.09 1.25
C ILE A 207 17.78 -35.55 1.25
N GLN A 208 18.94 -35.84 1.83
CA GLN A 208 19.38 -37.19 2.22
C GLN A 208 19.62 -37.17 3.74
N ASP A 209 20.79 -37.59 4.22
CA ASP A 209 21.21 -37.48 5.63
C ASP A 209 21.46 -36.01 6.05
N VAL A 210 21.82 -35.17 5.07
CA VAL A 210 21.89 -33.72 5.18
C VAL A 210 21.28 -33.12 3.90
N ALA A 211 20.90 -31.85 3.95
CA ALA A 211 20.52 -31.13 2.75
C ALA A 211 21.76 -30.95 1.84
N GLU A 212 21.58 -31.10 0.53
CA GLU A 212 22.61 -30.86 -0.48
C GLU A 212 22.07 -29.88 -1.53
N ILE A 213 22.89 -28.91 -1.92
CA ILE A 213 22.52 -27.89 -2.91
C ILE A 213 23.22 -28.24 -4.22
N ASP A 214 22.43 -28.46 -5.27
CA ASP A 214 22.88 -28.63 -6.63
C ASP A 214 23.32 -27.25 -7.18
N PRO A 215 24.64 -27.03 -7.41
CA PRO A 215 25.15 -25.73 -7.87
C PRO A 215 24.72 -25.39 -9.30
N ILE A 216 24.27 -26.37 -10.10
CA ILE A 216 23.83 -26.15 -11.48
C ILE A 216 22.39 -25.63 -11.50
N LYS A 217 21.54 -26.15 -10.62
CA LYS A 217 20.15 -25.69 -10.45
C LYS A 217 20.03 -24.45 -9.58
N CYS A 218 20.98 -24.24 -8.67
CA CYS A 218 20.95 -23.11 -7.77
C CYS A 218 21.19 -21.81 -8.53
N VAL A 219 20.15 -20.98 -8.65
CA VAL A 219 20.27 -19.65 -9.27
C VAL A 219 20.87 -18.58 -8.33
N GLY A 220 21.40 -19.01 -7.18
CA GLY A 220 21.94 -18.12 -6.16
C GLY A 220 20.93 -17.18 -5.53
N CYS A 221 19.65 -17.59 -5.42
CA CYS A 221 18.61 -16.75 -4.83
C CYS A 221 18.76 -16.56 -3.30
N ALA A 222 19.55 -17.41 -2.65
CA ALA A 222 19.82 -17.41 -1.21
C ALA A 222 18.60 -17.63 -0.28
N GLY A 223 17.40 -17.88 -0.80
CA GLY A 223 16.17 -18.06 0.01
C GLY A 223 16.26 -19.22 1.00
N CYS A 224 16.96 -20.30 0.63
CA CYS A 224 17.17 -21.44 1.53
C CYS A 224 17.95 -21.11 2.82
N ILE A 225 18.78 -20.06 2.80
CA ILE A 225 19.46 -19.54 4.00
C ILE A 225 18.43 -18.99 5.00
N ALA A 226 17.34 -18.38 4.51
CA ALA A 226 16.27 -17.84 5.33
C ALA A 226 15.45 -18.94 6.02
N PHE A 227 15.03 -19.95 5.25
CA PHE A 227 14.08 -20.96 5.71
C PHE A 227 14.68 -22.15 6.45
N CYS A 228 15.99 -22.39 6.37
CA CYS A 228 16.62 -23.53 7.06
C CYS A 228 16.47 -23.38 8.59
N PRO A 229 15.71 -24.21 9.32
CA PRO A 229 15.39 -23.98 10.72
C PRO A 229 16.64 -24.04 11.62
N THR A 230 17.59 -24.93 11.33
CA THR A 230 18.76 -25.22 12.17
C THR A 230 20.02 -24.38 11.86
N LYS A 231 19.92 -23.38 10.98
CA LYS A 231 21.06 -22.52 10.55
C LYS A 231 22.19 -23.33 9.89
N ALA A 232 21.83 -24.44 9.23
CA ALA A 232 22.80 -25.31 8.56
C ALA A 232 23.30 -24.71 7.24
N ILE A 233 22.49 -23.95 6.52
CA ILE A 233 22.86 -23.33 5.24
C ILE A 233 23.46 -21.94 5.49
N ARG A 234 24.63 -21.66 4.90
CA ARG A 234 25.36 -20.38 4.99
C ARG A 234 26.02 -20.03 3.66
N ASN A 235 26.44 -18.79 3.47
CA ASN A 235 27.31 -18.41 2.36
C ASN A 235 28.80 -18.70 2.67
N SER A 236 29.63 -18.78 1.62
CA SER A 236 31.06 -19.12 1.73
C SER A 236 31.96 -17.96 2.13
N TRP A 237 31.53 -16.71 1.88
CA TRP A 237 32.27 -15.47 2.10
C TRP A 237 33.61 -15.36 1.34
N LYS A 238 33.90 -16.26 0.41
CA LYS A 238 35.22 -16.42 -0.25
C LYS A 238 35.32 -15.83 -1.67
N GLY A 239 34.32 -15.07 -2.17
CA GLY A 239 34.39 -14.50 -3.52
C GLY A 239 35.53 -13.50 -3.71
N SER A 240 36.12 -13.43 -4.91
CA SER A 240 37.11 -12.43 -5.33
C SER A 240 36.45 -11.13 -5.83
N ASN A 241 37.25 -10.07 -5.98
CA ASN A 241 36.84 -8.79 -6.60
C ASN A 241 35.62 -8.11 -5.94
N PHE A 242 35.53 -8.20 -4.62
CA PHE A 242 34.38 -7.69 -3.86
C PHE A 242 34.20 -6.17 -3.97
N ILE A 243 35.30 -5.43 -4.07
CA ILE A 243 35.27 -3.96 -4.12
C ILE A 243 34.70 -3.50 -5.45
N GLU A 244 35.15 -4.14 -6.53
CA GLU A 244 34.74 -3.87 -7.90
C GLU A 244 33.26 -4.23 -8.09
N LYS A 245 32.88 -5.45 -7.69
CA LYS A 245 31.49 -5.93 -7.70
C LYS A 245 30.56 -5.03 -6.88
N LEU A 246 30.99 -4.56 -5.70
CA LEU A 246 30.21 -3.62 -4.89
C LEU A 246 30.01 -2.28 -5.59
N SER A 247 31.06 -1.75 -6.23
CA SER A 247 31.04 -0.46 -6.91
C SER A 247 30.16 -0.49 -8.16
N GLU A 248 30.19 -1.58 -8.93
CA GLU A 248 29.29 -1.79 -10.07
C GLU A 248 27.82 -1.87 -9.63
N TYR A 249 27.54 -2.54 -8.51
CA TYR A 249 26.20 -2.53 -7.91
C TYR A 249 25.78 -1.14 -7.41
N ALA A 250 26.72 -0.33 -6.91
CA ALA A 250 26.45 1.04 -6.52
C ALA A 250 26.14 1.92 -7.74
N PHE A 251 26.83 1.69 -8.87
CA PHE A 251 26.53 2.30 -10.16
C PHE A 251 25.14 1.92 -10.66
N ALA A 252 24.78 0.63 -10.59
CA ALA A 252 23.43 0.17 -10.95
C ALA A 252 22.34 0.83 -10.08
N ALA A 253 22.55 0.94 -8.77
CA ALA A 253 21.60 1.57 -7.85
C ALA A 253 21.44 3.09 -8.08
N GLN A 254 22.47 3.74 -8.63
CA GLN A 254 22.48 5.18 -8.92
C GLN A 254 21.88 5.52 -10.29
N LEU A 255 21.86 4.57 -11.22
CA LEU A 255 21.47 4.82 -12.61
C LEU A 255 20.03 5.36 -12.68
N ASN A 256 19.86 6.50 -13.36
CA ASN A 256 18.58 7.21 -13.51
C ASN A 256 17.92 7.62 -12.17
N LYS A 257 18.72 7.91 -11.12
CA LYS A 257 18.22 8.39 -9.83
C LYS A 257 18.88 9.70 -9.41
N ASP A 258 18.07 10.65 -8.93
CA ASP A 258 18.51 11.98 -8.47
C ASP A 258 18.82 12.00 -6.97
N ASN A 259 19.64 11.05 -6.51
CA ASN A 259 19.88 10.77 -5.10
C ASN A 259 20.62 11.89 -4.34
N VAL A 260 20.27 12.05 -3.06
CA VAL A 260 20.99 12.90 -2.10
C VAL A 260 21.70 12.00 -1.09
N TYR A 261 22.98 12.24 -0.82
CA TYR A 261 23.77 11.43 0.12
C TYR A 261 24.00 12.17 1.41
N ILE A 262 23.85 11.47 2.53
CA ILE A 262 24.17 11.98 3.87
C ILE A 262 25.03 10.94 4.60
N ASN A 263 26.23 11.32 5.03
CA ASN A 263 27.10 10.48 5.83
C ASN A 263 27.10 10.96 7.29
N PHE A 264 26.84 10.03 8.22
CA PHE A 264 26.93 10.26 9.66
C PHE A 264 28.25 9.70 10.18
N LEU A 265 29.12 10.57 10.69
CA LEU A 265 30.43 10.24 11.27
C LEU A 265 30.29 10.30 12.79
N ILE A 266 29.44 9.41 13.31
CA ILE A 266 29.18 9.21 14.74
C ILE A 266 29.30 7.73 15.05
N ASN A 267 29.52 7.35 16.30
CA ASN A 267 29.67 5.96 16.74
C ASN A 267 30.64 5.16 15.85
N ILE A 268 31.76 5.78 15.48
CA ILE A 268 32.69 5.21 14.49
C ILE A 268 33.39 3.99 15.09
N THR A 269 33.18 2.83 14.47
CA THR A 269 33.69 1.53 14.91
C THR A 269 34.59 0.90 13.85
N GLU A 270 35.44 -0.05 14.23
CA GLU A 270 36.28 -0.80 13.27
C GLU A 270 35.48 -1.77 12.39
N HIS A 271 34.30 -2.17 12.86
CA HIS A 271 33.50 -3.24 12.27
C HIS A 271 32.11 -2.76 11.87
N CYS A 272 31.38 -3.61 11.14
CA CYS A 272 30.10 -3.22 10.56
C CYS A 272 28.90 -3.44 11.47
N ASP A 273 27.87 -2.61 11.31
CA ASP A 273 26.56 -2.72 12.00
C ASP A 273 25.81 -4.04 11.77
N CYS A 274 26.29 -4.88 10.85
CA CYS A 274 25.80 -6.24 10.68
C CYS A 274 26.23 -7.20 11.80
N LYS A 275 27.15 -6.77 12.69
CA LYS A 275 27.54 -7.52 13.86
C LYS A 275 26.50 -7.29 14.97
N GLY A 276 25.78 -8.34 15.37
CA GLY A 276 24.76 -8.31 16.43
C GLY A 276 25.31 -8.21 17.86
N ARG A 277 26.28 -7.31 18.08
CA ARG A 277 26.84 -6.99 19.40
C ARG A 277 27.25 -5.51 19.43
N LYS A 278 27.33 -4.91 20.62
CA LYS A 278 27.95 -3.59 20.79
C LYS A 278 29.41 -3.66 20.34
N LEU A 279 29.82 -2.70 19.51
CA LEU A 279 31.18 -2.61 18.99
C LEU A 279 31.96 -1.51 19.73
N PRO A 280 33.27 -1.68 19.96
CA PRO A 280 34.10 -0.63 20.51
C PRO A 280 34.27 0.50 19.50
N LEU A 281 34.18 1.74 20.00
CA LEU A 281 34.44 2.93 19.21
C LEU A 281 35.95 3.07 18.98
N VAL A 282 36.34 3.51 17.79
CA VAL A 282 37.76 3.76 17.44
C VAL A 282 38.12 5.24 17.49
N MET A 283 37.11 6.11 17.56
CA MET A 283 37.25 7.56 17.73
C MET A 283 35.90 8.17 18.16
N ASP A 284 35.95 9.44 18.55
CA ASP A 284 34.78 10.23 18.93
C ASP A 284 33.94 10.66 17.71
N ASP A 285 32.72 11.12 18.00
CA ASP A 285 31.79 11.65 17.00
C ASP A 285 32.36 12.92 16.35
N ILE A 286 32.27 13.00 15.02
CA ILE A 286 32.85 14.11 14.24
C ILE A 286 31.76 15.02 13.66
N GLY A 287 30.74 14.45 13.01
CA GLY A 287 29.66 15.25 12.44
C GLY A 287 28.87 14.59 11.31
N VAL A 288 28.19 15.42 10.53
CA VAL A 288 27.31 15.00 9.43
C VAL A 288 27.71 15.70 8.13
N LEU A 289 27.75 14.95 7.03
CA LEU A 289 28.06 15.45 5.69
C LEU A 289 26.87 15.28 4.75
N ALA A 290 26.75 16.13 3.73
CA ALA A 290 25.81 15.95 2.62
C ALA A 290 26.44 16.27 1.26
N SER A 291 26.04 15.54 0.21
CA SER A 291 26.52 15.68 -1.18
C SER A 291 25.49 15.13 -2.18
N LEU A 292 25.61 15.52 -3.45
CA LEU A 292 24.93 14.88 -4.60
C LEU A 292 25.82 13.82 -5.28
N ASP A 293 27.06 13.66 -4.82
CA ASP A 293 28.05 12.73 -5.37
C ASP A 293 28.46 11.71 -4.28
N PRO A 294 28.21 10.40 -4.50
CA PRO A 294 28.48 9.35 -3.51
C PRO A 294 29.97 9.06 -3.32
N VAL A 295 30.81 9.33 -4.33
CA VAL A 295 32.25 9.11 -4.24
C VAL A 295 32.90 10.27 -3.49
N ALA A 296 32.44 11.50 -3.75
CA ALA A 296 32.94 12.71 -3.09
C ALA A 296 32.67 12.69 -1.58
N ILE A 297 31.45 12.32 -1.16
CA ILE A 297 31.09 12.30 0.27
C ILE A 297 31.85 11.23 1.05
N ASP A 298 32.10 10.07 0.44
CA ASP A 298 32.88 9.00 1.05
C ASP A 298 34.38 9.34 1.10
N ALA A 299 34.92 10.00 0.08
CA ALA A 299 36.28 10.53 0.08
C ALA A 299 36.48 11.58 1.18
N ALA A 300 35.57 12.56 1.28
CA ALA A 300 35.60 13.58 2.33
C ALA A 300 35.48 12.97 3.74
N SER A 301 34.62 11.97 3.89
CA SER A 301 34.43 11.28 5.16
C SER A 301 35.69 10.53 5.59
N LEU A 302 36.37 9.84 4.66
CA LEU A 302 37.64 9.17 4.91
C LEU A 302 38.75 10.15 5.29
N ASP A 303 38.89 11.25 4.54
CA ASP A 303 39.91 12.26 4.78
C ASP A 303 39.75 12.92 6.16
N ILE A 304 38.51 13.27 6.53
CA ILE A 304 38.20 13.85 7.84
C ILE A 304 38.53 12.85 8.95
N VAL A 305 38.11 11.58 8.83
CA VAL A 305 38.39 10.54 9.82
C VAL A 305 39.90 10.33 10.01
N GLN A 306 40.67 10.26 8.91
CA GLN A 306 42.12 10.08 8.98
C GLN A 306 42.82 11.30 9.58
N LYS A 307 42.37 12.51 9.22
CA LYS A 307 42.89 13.78 9.74
C LYS A 307 42.65 13.92 11.24
N GLU A 308 41.42 13.71 11.70
CA GLU A 308 41.04 13.88 13.12
C GLU A 308 41.64 12.78 14.00
N SER A 309 41.77 11.55 13.49
CA SER A 309 42.39 10.45 14.24
C SER A 309 43.92 10.47 14.24
N GLY A 310 44.54 11.24 13.34
CA GLY A 310 45.99 11.21 13.11
C GLY A 310 46.53 9.86 12.61
N LYS A 311 45.64 8.96 12.14
CA LYS A 311 45.96 7.58 11.74
C LYS A 311 45.39 7.31 10.35
N GLN A 312 46.01 6.38 9.62
CA GLN A 312 45.51 5.87 8.33
C GLN A 312 44.35 4.87 8.51
N LEU A 313 43.33 5.26 9.30
CA LEU A 313 42.14 4.43 9.50
C LEU A 313 41.40 4.23 8.19
N PHE A 314 40.93 3.00 7.96
CA PHE A 314 40.14 2.59 6.80
C PHE A 314 40.78 2.83 5.42
N ASP A 315 42.11 3.02 5.35
CA ASP A 315 42.85 3.37 4.13
C ASP A 315 42.61 2.41 2.95
N LYS A 316 42.36 1.12 3.23
CA LYS A 316 41.95 0.13 2.21
C LYS A 316 40.74 0.58 1.38
N GLY A 317 39.90 1.48 1.90
CA GLY A 317 38.75 2.06 1.20
C GLY A 317 39.11 2.99 0.05
N ARG A 318 40.36 3.50 -0.03
CA ARG A 318 40.86 4.26 -1.19
C ARG A 318 40.68 3.48 -2.50
N LYS A 319 40.86 2.15 -2.47
CA LYS A 319 40.63 1.29 -3.63
C LYS A 319 39.17 1.29 -4.10
N THR A 320 38.23 1.32 -3.16
CA THR A 320 36.79 1.44 -3.47
C THR A 320 36.47 2.76 -4.14
N LEU A 321 37.06 3.86 -3.65
CA LEU A 321 36.89 5.19 -4.25
C LEU A 321 37.48 5.25 -5.67
N GLN A 322 38.71 4.76 -5.86
CA GLN A 322 39.39 4.75 -7.15
C GLN A 322 38.61 3.98 -8.23
N TYR A 323 38.13 2.77 -7.88
CA TYR A 323 37.38 1.98 -8.84
C TYR A 323 35.97 2.55 -9.09
N SER A 324 35.31 3.10 -8.06
CA SER A 324 34.02 3.79 -8.23
C SER A 324 34.13 4.99 -9.16
N GLU A 325 35.20 5.79 -9.04
CA GLU A 325 35.48 6.91 -9.93
C GLU A 325 35.78 6.42 -11.36
N SER A 326 36.57 5.35 -11.54
CA SER A 326 36.92 4.84 -12.87
C SER A 326 35.74 4.29 -13.67
N ILE A 327 34.70 3.79 -13.00
CA ILE A 327 33.46 3.34 -13.66
C ILE A 327 32.43 4.46 -13.86
N GLY A 328 32.73 5.69 -13.42
CA GLY A 328 31.88 6.86 -13.58
C GLY A 328 30.76 7.01 -12.55
N LEU A 329 30.92 6.45 -11.33
CA LEU A 329 29.92 6.59 -10.26
C LEU A 329 29.90 8.01 -9.65
N GLY A 330 31.03 8.72 -9.69
CA GLY A 330 31.22 10.04 -9.09
C GLY A 330 32.69 10.42 -9.09
N SER A 331 33.08 11.49 -8.40
CA SER A 331 34.48 11.92 -8.29
C SER A 331 35.00 11.89 -6.86
N SER A 332 36.26 11.48 -6.71
CA SER A 332 36.97 11.57 -5.42
C SER A 332 37.43 13.01 -5.11
N LYS A 333 37.37 13.94 -6.08
CA LYS A 333 37.74 15.34 -5.92
C LYS A 333 36.56 16.17 -5.44
N TYR A 334 36.68 16.76 -4.25
CA TYR A 334 35.62 17.54 -3.63
C TYR A 334 36.08 18.90 -3.12
N ASP A 335 35.12 19.82 -2.98
CA ASP A 335 35.24 21.07 -2.24
C ASP A 335 34.48 20.94 -0.91
N LEU A 336 35.17 21.11 0.22
CA LEU A 336 34.57 20.94 1.55
C LEU A 336 34.04 22.29 2.06
N VAL A 337 32.72 22.37 2.22
CA VAL A 337 32.03 23.56 2.74
C VAL A 337 31.62 23.31 4.20
N GLU A 338 32.41 23.81 5.14
CA GLU A 338 32.12 23.66 6.57
C GLU A 338 31.09 24.69 7.07
N LEU A 339 30.02 24.21 7.70
CA LEU A 339 28.91 25.02 8.21
C LEU A 339 29.15 25.47 9.66
N GLY A 340 29.17 26.78 9.87
CA GLY A 340 29.29 27.39 11.20
C GLY A 340 30.71 27.84 11.57
N VAL A 341 31.67 27.75 10.66
CA VAL A 341 32.93 28.50 10.77
C VAL A 341 32.68 29.90 10.23
N LYS A 342 32.88 30.94 11.06
CA LYS A 342 32.96 32.32 10.57
C LYS A 342 34.05 32.35 9.51
N GLN A 343 33.68 32.51 8.24
CA GLN A 343 34.64 32.89 7.21
C GLN A 343 35.26 34.21 7.64
N THR A 344 36.52 34.14 8.04
CA THR A 344 37.42 35.28 8.18
C THR A 344 37.67 35.84 6.78
N SER A 345 36.74 36.66 6.27
CA SER A 345 37.00 37.50 5.12
C SER A 345 37.65 38.80 5.58
N LYS A 346 38.93 38.90 5.21
CA LYS A 346 39.71 40.11 5.03
C LYS A 346 38.82 41.30 4.60
N PHE A 347 38.55 42.22 5.51
CA PHE A 347 38.47 43.66 5.25
C PHE A 347 38.74 44.38 6.57
N ALA A 348 40.02 44.66 6.81
CA ALA A 348 40.45 45.58 7.86
C ALA A 348 40.23 47.01 7.34
N GLY A 349 39.58 47.85 8.16
CA GLY A 349 39.62 49.30 8.03
C GLY A 349 38.26 49.97 7.84
N LEU A 350 37.66 50.42 8.95
CA LEU A 350 37.10 51.78 9.20
C LEU A 350 36.11 51.77 10.40
N PRO A 351 35.96 52.89 11.13
CA PRO A 351 35.63 52.87 12.56
C PRO A 351 34.13 52.89 12.86
N LYS A 352 33.81 52.38 14.06
CA LYS A 352 32.53 52.50 14.77
C LYS A 352 31.99 53.94 14.73
N ARG A 353 30.89 54.15 14.01
CA ARG A 353 29.78 55.07 14.37
C ARG A 353 28.59 54.83 13.44
N CYS A 354 27.39 55.01 14.00
CA CYS A 354 26.07 54.89 13.36
C CYS A 354 25.48 53.47 13.25
N ALA A 355 25.36 52.80 14.40
CA ALA A 355 24.23 51.91 14.66
C ALA A 355 22.97 52.75 14.98
N SER A 356 22.31 53.29 13.95
CA SER A 356 20.93 53.82 13.99
C SER A 356 20.58 54.57 12.68
N LYS A 357 20.38 53.84 11.57
CA LYS A 357 19.65 54.25 10.35
C LYS A 357 19.92 53.25 9.22
N LEU A 358 19.26 52.08 9.23
CA LEU A 358 19.21 51.18 8.05
C LEU A 358 18.12 50.10 8.18
N ILE A 359 16.95 50.46 8.70
CA ILE A 359 15.71 49.64 8.65
C ILE A 359 14.77 50.11 7.52
N GLU A 360 15.12 51.13 6.74
CA GLU A 360 14.18 51.76 5.78
C GLU A 360 14.59 51.71 4.30
N LYS A 361 15.55 50.87 3.87
CA LYS A 361 15.97 50.87 2.44
C LYS A 361 16.37 49.53 1.84
N THR A 362 15.60 48.48 2.11
CA THR A 362 15.68 47.19 1.39
C THR A 362 14.31 46.71 0.87
N SER A 363 13.48 47.64 0.41
CA SER A 363 12.21 47.37 -0.29
C SER A 363 12.28 47.60 -1.81
N SER A 364 13.45 47.79 -2.39
CA SER A 364 13.60 48.01 -3.83
C SER A 364 14.86 47.35 -4.35
N LEU A 365 14.75 46.09 -4.80
CA LEU A 365 15.55 45.41 -5.82
C LEU A 365 15.18 43.91 -5.83
N ILE A 366 13.97 43.60 -6.29
CA ILE A 366 13.64 42.27 -6.82
C ILE A 366 13.18 42.46 -8.27
N SER A 367 13.78 41.66 -9.14
CA SER A 367 13.76 41.78 -10.60
C SER A 367 12.39 41.45 -11.23
N PRO A 368 12.14 41.84 -12.50
CA PRO A 368 10.80 41.87 -13.13
C PRO A 368 10.11 40.53 -13.41
N PHE A 369 10.64 39.40 -12.94
CA PHE A 369 10.11 38.06 -13.26
C PHE A 369 8.97 37.60 -12.34
N GLU A 370 8.75 38.27 -11.20
CA GLU A 370 7.69 37.93 -10.23
C GLU A 370 6.35 38.65 -10.52
N LYS A 371 6.35 39.69 -11.35
CA LYS A 371 5.11 40.45 -11.67
C LYS A 371 4.20 39.80 -12.70
N PHE A 372 4.62 38.72 -13.36
CA PHE A 372 3.79 38.00 -14.34
C PHE A 372 2.99 36.83 -13.70
N HIS A 373 3.44 36.31 -12.55
CA HIS A 373 2.79 35.19 -11.86
C HIS A 373 1.81 35.61 -10.75
N GLU A 374 1.91 36.82 -10.21
CA GLU A 374 0.98 37.33 -9.17
C GLU A 374 -0.40 37.75 -9.71
N THR A 375 -0.50 38.05 -11.01
CA THR A 375 -1.77 38.43 -11.65
C THR A 375 -2.64 37.26 -12.13
N GLN A 376 -2.14 36.02 -12.12
CA GLN A 376 -2.94 34.83 -12.47
C GLN A 376 -3.26 33.90 -11.28
N ILE A 377 -2.53 33.98 -10.17
CA ILE A 377 -2.82 33.15 -8.99
C ILE A 377 -3.94 33.76 -8.12
N ASN A 378 -4.17 35.08 -8.21
CA ASN A 378 -5.36 35.72 -7.63
C ASN A 378 -6.65 35.60 -8.49
N LYS A 379 -6.67 34.69 -9.47
CA LYS A 379 -7.87 34.40 -10.30
C LYS A 379 -8.34 32.93 -10.25
N ALA A 380 -7.79 32.12 -9.35
CA ALA A 380 -8.22 30.73 -9.12
C ALA A 380 -8.84 30.48 -7.73
N SER A 381 -9.27 31.53 -7.01
CA SER A 381 -10.04 31.40 -5.76
C SER A 381 -11.25 32.35 -5.67
N SER A 382 -11.92 32.60 -6.79
CA SER A 382 -13.25 33.21 -6.79
C SER A 382 -14.26 32.27 -7.40
N THR A 383 -14.70 31.26 -6.64
CA THR A 383 -16.10 30.85 -6.77
C THR A 383 -16.91 32.07 -6.35
N THR A 384 -17.61 32.68 -7.29
CA THR A 384 -18.52 33.79 -7.01
C THR A 384 -19.56 33.34 -5.98
N GLU A 385 -19.41 33.77 -4.72
CA GLU A 385 -20.39 33.55 -3.64
C GLU A 385 -21.67 34.36 -3.95
N SER A 386 -22.51 33.84 -4.84
CA SER A 386 -23.73 34.53 -5.30
C SER A 386 -25.01 34.07 -4.57
N GLY A 387 -24.94 32.99 -3.78
CA GLY A 387 -26.08 32.31 -3.14
C GLY A 387 -26.45 32.79 -1.72
N ARG A 388 -27.64 32.39 -1.25
CA ARG A 388 -28.14 32.71 0.11
C ARG A 388 -27.43 31.83 1.16
N LYS A 389 -27.03 32.43 2.29
CA LYS A 389 -26.43 31.74 3.44
C LYS A 389 -27.49 31.51 4.54
N PHE A 390 -27.49 30.32 5.12
CA PHE A 390 -28.31 29.93 6.27
C PHE A 390 -27.42 29.48 7.43
N ILE A 391 -27.90 29.66 8.65
CA ILE A 391 -27.21 29.27 9.87
C ILE A 391 -28.09 28.40 10.76
N ILE A 392 -27.59 27.21 11.07
CA ILE A 392 -28.18 26.32 12.08
C ILE A 392 -27.20 26.20 13.24
N THR A 393 -27.61 26.61 14.43
CA THR A 393 -26.78 26.51 15.64
C THR A 393 -27.28 25.37 16.52
N PHE A 394 -26.35 24.52 16.98
CA PHE A 394 -26.61 23.43 17.92
C PHE A 394 -25.97 23.74 19.27
N ALA A 395 -26.75 23.54 20.33
CA ALA A 395 -26.31 23.62 21.72
C ALA A 395 -26.54 22.29 22.44
N GLY A 396 -25.69 22.05 23.45
CA GLY A 396 -25.68 20.84 24.26
C GLY A 396 -26.79 20.74 25.30
N ASP A 397 -26.49 19.96 26.33
CA ASP A 397 -27.39 19.64 27.42
C ASP A 397 -27.86 20.92 28.12
N THR A 398 -29.18 21.14 28.12
CA THR A 398 -29.78 22.40 28.56
C THR A 398 -30.88 22.16 29.59
N SER A 399 -30.77 22.83 30.74
CA SER A 399 -31.78 22.95 31.79
C SER A 399 -31.54 24.26 32.55
N LEU A 400 -32.59 25.07 32.74
CA LEU A 400 -32.50 26.31 33.53
C LEU A 400 -32.23 26.03 35.01
N GLY A 401 -32.50 24.80 35.45
CA GLY A 401 -32.17 24.26 36.76
C GLY A 401 -33.14 24.71 37.86
N ASP A 402 -34.43 24.92 37.58
CA ASP A 402 -35.41 25.30 38.61
C ASP A 402 -35.34 24.34 39.82
N ASN A 403 -35.37 23.04 39.55
CA ASN A 403 -35.27 22.03 40.60
C ASN A 403 -33.91 22.06 41.32
N TYR A 404 -32.80 22.19 40.59
CA TYR A 404 -31.46 22.15 41.18
C TYR A 404 -31.14 23.41 41.99
N ILE A 405 -31.40 24.61 41.45
CA ILE A 405 -31.13 25.89 42.12
C ILE A 405 -31.96 26.00 43.40
N ARG A 406 -33.24 25.60 43.37
CA ARG A 406 -34.08 25.57 44.58
C ARG A 406 -33.53 24.64 45.66
N LYS A 407 -32.97 23.48 45.28
CA LYS A 407 -32.31 22.54 46.21
C LYS A 407 -31.00 23.08 46.78
N MET A 408 -30.28 23.93 46.05
CA MET A 408 -29.03 24.54 46.53
C MET A 408 -29.23 25.59 47.63
N LYS A 409 -30.44 26.11 47.81
CA LYS A 409 -30.77 27.14 48.81
C LYS A 409 -29.88 28.39 48.73
N LYS A 410 -29.52 28.84 47.52
CA LYS A 410 -28.74 30.08 47.27
C LYS A 410 -29.67 31.23 46.86
N PRO A 411 -29.98 32.21 47.73
CA PRO A 411 -30.97 33.26 47.44
C PRO A 411 -30.64 34.10 46.21
N SER A 412 -29.36 34.41 45.97
CA SER A 412 -28.93 35.19 44.81
C SER A 412 -29.21 34.49 43.48
N LEU A 413 -28.95 33.19 43.38
CA LEU A 413 -29.22 32.39 42.18
C LEU A 413 -30.71 32.16 41.97
N SER A 414 -31.47 31.91 43.04
CA SER A 414 -32.93 31.83 42.96
C SER A 414 -33.51 33.14 42.46
N ASN A 415 -33.06 34.28 42.99
CA ASN A 415 -33.51 35.60 42.54
C ASN A 415 -33.12 35.89 41.09
N ARG A 416 -31.92 35.47 40.63
CA ARG A 416 -31.51 35.58 39.23
C ARG A 416 -32.40 34.74 38.32
N LEU A 417 -32.68 33.50 38.68
CA LEU A 417 -33.58 32.63 37.93
C LEU A 417 -34.99 33.22 37.82
N GLU A 418 -35.52 33.84 38.89
CA GLU A 418 -36.85 34.46 38.92
C GLU A 418 -36.93 35.80 38.17
N LYS A 419 -35.94 36.68 38.34
CA LYS A 419 -36.01 38.05 37.81
C LYS A 419 -35.29 38.26 36.49
N ASN A 420 -34.26 37.48 36.19
CA ASN A 420 -33.43 37.66 35.00
C ASN A 420 -32.83 36.33 34.48
N PRO A 421 -33.66 35.34 34.11
CA PRO A 421 -33.16 34.03 33.66
C PRO A 421 -32.35 34.07 32.36
N LEU A 422 -32.51 35.10 31.52
CA LEU A 422 -31.68 35.26 30.33
C LEU A 422 -30.21 35.51 30.65
N SER A 423 -29.89 36.02 31.85
CA SER A 423 -28.50 36.36 32.20
C SER A 423 -27.56 35.17 32.09
N PHE A 424 -28.04 33.93 32.25
CA PHE A 424 -27.25 32.71 32.10
C PHE A 424 -26.66 32.52 30.69
N PHE A 425 -27.22 33.21 29.69
CA PHE A 425 -26.85 33.10 28.27
C PHE A 425 -26.14 34.35 27.70
N ASN A 426 -26.01 35.44 28.47
CA ASN A 426 -25.55 36.73 27.94
C ASN A 426 -24.20 36.64 27.22
N ASN A 427 -23.25 35.87 27.75
CA ASN A 427 -21.89 35.81 27.20
C ASN A 427 -21.75 34.89 25.97
N VAL A 428 -22.81 34.17 25.60
CA VAL A 428 -22.88 33.37 24.36
C VAL A 428 -23.83 33.96 23.33
N HIS A 429 -24.65 34.94 23.73
CA HIS A 429 -25.58 35.68 22.86
C HIS A 429 -24.95 36.14 21.53
N PRO A 430 -23.70 36.66 21.48
CA PRO A 430 -23.08 37.11 20.22
C PRO A 430 -22.94 36.04 19.14
N VAL A 431 -22.89 34.75 19.50
CA VAL A 431 -22.73 33.63 18.55
C VAL A 431 -24.05 32.99 18.16
N ILE A 432 -25.09 33.12 19.00
CA ILE A 432 -26.39 32.48 18.80
C ILE A 432 -27.45 33.39 18.14
N LYS A 433 -27.38 34.71 18.33
CA LYS A 433 -28.45 35.65 17.94
C LYS A 433 -28.79 35.65 16.45
N ASP A 434 -27.80 35.39 15.59
CA ASP A 434 -27.93 35.44 14.12
C ASP A 434 -28.16 34.03 13.55
N SER A 435 -28.84 33.14 14.27
CA SER A 435 -29.15 31.77 13.83
C SER A 435 -30.54 31.73 13.19
N ASP A 436 -30.67 31.15 12.00
CA ASP A 436 -31.98 30.89 11.39
C ASP A 436 -32.72 29.78 12.15
N TYR A 437 -31.95 28.78 12.62
CA TYR A 437 -32.45 27.69 13.45
C TYR A 437 -31.52 27.49 14.65
N PHE A 438 -32.00 27.74 15.86
CA PHE A 438 -31.30 27.38 17.08
C PHE A 438 -31.91 26.11 17.69
N ILE A 439 -31.10 25.07 17.83
CA ILE A 439 -31.51 23.72 18.24
C ILE A 439 -30.71 23.31 19.47
N LEU A 440 -31.37 22.77 20.50
CA LEU A 440 -30.70 22.35 21.74
C LEU A 440 -31.18 20.99 22.25
N ASN A 441 -30.38 20.34 23.10
CA ASN A 441 -30.82 19.16 23.85
C ASN A 441 -31.49 19.62 25.17
N PHE A 442 -32.81 19.50 25.27
CA PHE A 442 -33.54 19.88 26.47
C PHE A 442 -33.59 18.70 27.45
N GLU A 443 -32.73 18.72 28.46
CA GLU A 443 -32.50 17.61 29.37
C GLU A 443 -33.23 17.86 30.71
N SER A 444 -34.55 17.99 30.60
CA SER A 444 -35.47 18.23 31.70
C SER A 444 -36.90 17.92 31.24
N VAL A 445 -37.88 18.12 32.13
CA VAL A 445 -39.30 18.18 31.77
C VAL A 445 -39.87 19.55 32.14
N LEU A 446 -40.90 19.99 31.41
CA LEU A 446 -41.65 21.20 31.76
C LEU A 446 -42.77 20.82 32.73
N ALA A 447 -42.59 21.15 34.01
CA ALA A 447 -43.56 20.86 35.05
C ALA A 447 -43.40 21.81 36.25
N ASP A 448 -44.49 22.08 36.96
CA ASP A 448 -44.47 22.91 38.16
C ASP A 448 -44.43 22.06 39.43
N LYS A 449 -43.22 21.87 39.98
CA LYS A 449 -42.97 21.10 41.22
C LYS A 449 -43.70 19.75 41.24
N PRO A 450 -43.51 18.90 40.21
CA PRO A 450 -44.17 17.60 40.12
C PRO A 450 -43.86 16.73 41.35
N LYS A 451 -44.91 16.11 41.92
CA LYS A 451 -44.82 15.38 43.20
C LYS A 451 -44.27 13.95 43.08
N LYS A 452 -44.54 13.26 41.97
CA LYS A 452 -44.20 11.85 41.77
C LYS A 452 -43.30 11.68 40.55
N TYR A 453 -42.08 11.19 40.77
CA TYR A 453 -41.14 10.79 39.73
C TYR A 453 -41.08 9.25 39.65
N LEU A 454 -40.43 8.72 38.61
CA LEU A 454 -40.30 7.28 38.42
C LEU A 454 -39.60 6.62 39.61
N GLU A 455 -40.14 5.50 40.07
CA GLU A 455 -39.66 4.80 41.27
C GLU A 455 -38.18 4.42 41.13
N GLY A 456 -37.40 4.71 42.17
CA GLY A 456 -35.96 4.47 42.17
C GLY A 456 -35.14 5.40 41.27
N LYS A 457 -35.73 6.37 40.53
CA LYS A 457 -34.98 7.34 39.73
C LYS A 457 -34.12 8.23 40.60
N GLN A 458 -32.82 8.19 40.33
CA GLN A 458 -31.86 9.09 40.97
C GLN A 458 -31.82 10.43 40.22
N PHE A 459 -31.86 11.52 41.00
CA PHE A 459 -31.75 12.91 40.53
C PHE A 459 -32.83 13.34 39.52
N PRO A 460 -34.14 13.26 39.85
CA PRO A 460 -35.18 13.77 38.97
C PRO A 460 -35.03 15.29 38.74
N ASN A 461 -35.24 15.76 37.52
CA ASN A 461 -35.09 17.16 37.13
C ASN A 461 -36.31 17.72 36.39
N TRP A 462 -36.68 18.96 36.70
CA TRP A 462 -37.79 19.69 36.07
C TRP A 462 -37.46 21.18 36.01
N ASP A 463 -38.00 21.84 34.99
CA ASP A 463 -37.95 23.28 34.79
C ASP A 463 -39.36 23.88 34.67
N SER A 464 -39.51 25.14 35.08
CA SER A 464 -40.81 25.83 35.02
C SER A 464 -41.24 26.00 33.56
N PRO A 465 -42.48 25.61 33.19
CA PRO A 465 -42.99 25.73 31.83
C PRO A 465 -42.92 27.16 31.30
N GLU A 466 -43.53 28.11 32.01
CA GLU A 466 -43.66 29.50 31.55
C GLU A 466 -42.29 30.15 31.34
N ARG A 467 -41.41 30.03 32.34
CA ARG A 467 -40.05 30.58 32.32
C ARG A 467 -39.22 30.01 31.18
N THR A 468 -39.23 28.69 31.02
CA THR A 468 -38.39 28.02 30.02
C THR A 468 -38.84 28.36 28.61
N LEU A 469 -40.16 28.38 28.38
CA LEU A 469 -40.72 28.75 27.08
C LEU A 469 -40.46 30.22 26.73
N ASP A 470 -40.58 31.15 27.68
CA ASP A 470 -40.22 32.57 27.46
C ASP A 470 -38.74 32.72 27.08
N VAL A 471 -37.85 32.12 27.88
CA VAL A 471 -36.40 32.18 27.64
C VAL A 471 -36.05 31.59 26.27
N PHE A 472 -36.57 30.40 25.94
CA PHE A 472 -36.26 29.74 24.67
C PHE A 472 -36.82 30.51 23.47
N LYS A 473 -38.02 31.10 23.57
CA LYS A 473 -38.56 31.99 22.53
C LYS A 473 -37.67 33.21 22.31
N ARG A 474 -37.26 33.88 23.38
CA ARG A 474 -36.40 35.08 23.32
C ARG A 474 -35.01 34.78 22.80
N LEU A 475 -34.48 33.59 23.04
CA LEU A 475 -33.22 33.10 22.46
C LEU A 475 -33.36 32.64 21.00
N GLY A 476 -34.59 32.56 20.46
CA GLY A 476 -34.82 32.12 19.07
C GLY A 476 -34.73 30.60 18.87
N VAL A 477 -34.89 29.80 19.93
CA VAL A 477 -34.90 28.33 19.83
C VAL A 477 -36.05 27.90 18.92
N LYS A 478 -35.75 27.10 17.89
CA LYS A 478 -36.71 26.58 16.91
C LYS A 478 -37.03 25.11 17.12
N ALA A 479 -36.11 24.35 17.71
CA ALA A 479 -36.36 22.95 18.01
C ALA A 479 -35.59 22.47 19.24
N VAL A 480 -36.13 21.46 19.91
CA VAL A 480 -35.49 20.78 21.05
C VAL A 480 -35.49 19.27 20.86
N SER A 481 -34.35 18.65 21.14
CA SER A 481 -34.24 17.19 21.29
C SER A 481 -34.65 16.80 22.71
N MET A 482 -35.50 15.78 22.81
CA MET A 482 -35.93 15.19 24.09
C MET A 482 -35.45 13.75 24.28
N ALA A 483 -34.62 13.21 23.37
CA ALA A 483 -34.08 11.86 23.51
C ALA A 483 -32.92 11.81 24.53
N ASN A 484 -33.23 12.02 25.81
CA ASN A 484 -32.25 12.04 26.90
C ASN A 484 -32.81 11.46 28.21
N ASN A 485 -31.95 11.32 29.22
CA ASN A 485 -32.28 10.59 30.45
C ASN A 485 -33.13 11.35 31.46
N HIS A 486 -33.53 12.59 31.15
CA HIS A 486 -34.39 13.39 32.01
C HIS A 486 -35.80 13.59 31.44
N ALA A 487 -35.99 13.39 30.13
CA ALA A 487 -37.29 13.60 29.47
C ALA A 487 -38.44 12.74 30.02
N MET A 488 -38.14 11.60 30.64
CA MET A 488 -39.13 10.69 31.24
C MET A 488 -39.07 10.65 32.77
N ASP A 489 -38.34 11.56 33.44
CA ASP A 489 -38.16 11.53 34.90
C ASP A 489 -39.47 11.43 35.69
N PHE A 490 -40.54 12.02 35.15
CA PHE A 490 -41.88 12.06 35.74
C PHE A 490 -42.92 11.23 34.97
N GLY A 491 -42.44 10.28 34.15
CA GLY A 491 -43.27 9.35 33.39
C GLY A 491 -43.79 9.90 32.05
N PRO A 492 -44.46 9.03 31.27
CA PRO A 492 -44.86 9.31 29.89
C PRO A 492 -45.83 10.49 29.75
N SER A 493 -46.76 10.67 30.69
CA SER A 493 -47.75 11.75 30.61
C SER A 493 -47.11 13.13 30.69
N VAL A 494 -46.15 13.32 31.60
CA VAL A 494 -45.43 14.60 31.75
C VAL A 494 -44.48 14.84 30.58
N MET A 495 -43.88 13.79 30.02
CA MET A 495 -43.07 13.85 28.82
C MET A 495 -43.89 14.32 27.60
N LEU A 496 -45.07 13.72 27.37
CA LEU A 496 -45.96 14.11 26.28
C LEU A 496 -46.50 15.53 26.45
N GLU A 497 -46.83 15.92 27.69
CA GLU A 497 -47.23 17.29 28.02
C GLU A 497 -46.11 18.30 27.76
N THR A 498 -44.86 17.94 28.10
CA THR A 498 -43.68 18.76 27.77
C THR A 498 -43.56 18.95 26.27
N LYS A 499 -43.69 17.88 25.48
CA LYS A 499 -43.68 17.93 24.01
C LYS A 499 -44.78 18.86 23.48
N ARG A 500 -46.02 18.68 23.94
CA ARG A 500 -47.18 19.50 23.53
C ARG A 500 -46.94 20.99 23.79
N ARG A 501 -46.43 21.34 24.97
CA ARG A 501 -46.15 22.75 25.35
C ARG A 501 -45.12 23.41 24.45
N PHE A 502 -44.07 22.70 24.07
CA PHE A 502 -43.10 23.23 23.11
C PHE A 502 -43.73 23.41 21.73
N GLU A 503 -44.50 22.45 21.24
CA GLU A 503 -45.16 22.52 19.93
C GLU A 503 -46.17 23.68 19.87
N GLU A 504 -46.97 23.89 20.91
CA GLU A 504 -47.88 25.04 21.06
C GLU A 504 -47.14 26.37 21.14
N ALA A 505 -45.93 26.37 21.69
CA ALA A 505 -45.05 27.52 21.71
C ALA A 505 -44.33 27.77 20.37
N GLY A 506 -44.56 26.94 19.35
CA GLY A 506 -43.90 27.04 18.04
C GLY A 506 -42.45 26.51 18.03
N ILE A 507 -42.08 25.71 19.02
CA ILE A 507 -40.77 25.06 19.15
C ILE A 507 -40.95 23.58 18.80
N SER A 508 -40.32 23.11 17.74
CA SER A 508 -40.45 21.72 17.31
C SER A 508 -39.77 20.75 18.29
N CYS A 509 -40.43 19.65 18.62
CA CYS A 509 -39.85 18.59 19.45
C CYS A 509 -39.55 17.36 18.61
N PHE A 510 -38.42 16.71 18.89
CA PHE A 510 -38.05 15.45 18.26
C PHE A 510 -37.30 14.53 19.24
N GLY A 511 -37.31 13.23 18.98
CA GLY A 511 -36.65 12.25 19.84
C GLY A 511 -37.49 11.69 20.99
N ALA A 512 -38.77 12.06 21.07
CA ALA A 512 -39.75 11.46 21.97
C ALA A 512 -41.14 11.55 21.34
N GLY A 513 -42.04 10.65 21.70
CA GLY A 513 -43.37 10.58 21.11
C GLY A 513 -44.30 9.58 21.80
N ALA A 514 -45.54 9.52 21.31
CA ALA A 514 -46.58 8.61 21.76
C ALA A 514 -46.28 7.15 21.40
N ASP A 515 -45.45 6.93 20.38
CA ASP A 515 -44.98 5.63 19.94
C ASP A 515 -43.58 5.73 19.30
N HIS A 516 -43.03 4.58 18.93
CA HIS A 516 -41.71 4.50 18.31
C HIS A 516 -41.62 5.16 16.91
N LEU A 517 -42.72 5.26 16.16
CA LEU A 517 -42.72 5.90 14.84
C LEU A 517 -42.59 7.41 14.98
N GLU A 518 -43.32 7.99 15.92
CA GLU A 518 -43.21 9.41 16.25
C GLU A 518 -41.84 9.72 16.88
N ALA A 519 -41.43 8.95 17.89
CA ALA A 519 -40.16 9.18 18.59
C ALA A 519 -38.95 9.08 17.65
N SER A 520 -38.97 8.14 16.68
CA SER A 520 -37.87 7.94 15.73
C SER A 520 -37.88 8.88 14.53
N LYS A 521 -38.92 9.71 14.37
CA LYS A 521 -39.05 10.66 13.26
C LYS A 521 -37.98 11.76 13.38
N PRO A 522 -37.12 11.95 12.37
CA PRO A 522 -36.14 13.03 12.39
C PRO A 522 -36.84 14.38 12.24
N LEU A 523 -36.25 15.42 12.82
CA LEU A 523 -36.58 16.80 12.48
C LEU A 523 -36.20 17.04 11.01
N LYS A 524 -37.11 17.56 10.20
CA LYS A 524 -36.86 17.93 8.80
C LYS A 524 -36.93 19.44 8.65
N ILE A 525 -35.87 20.05 8.15
CA ILE A 525 -35.78 21.47 7.82
C ILE A 525 -35.57 21.56 6.30
N THR A 526 -36.32 22.42 5.61
CA THR A 526 -36.12 22.66 4.17
C THR A 526 -35.56 24.06 4.00
N LEU A 527 -34.36 24.18 3.43
CA LEU A 527 -33.70 25.46 3.16
C LEU A 527 -33.85 25.77 1.68
N THR A 528 -34.44 26.93 1.37
CA THR A 528 -34.68 27.36 -0.02
C THR A 528 -33.76 28.52 -0.36
N GLY A 529 -32.80 28.26 -1.23
CA GLY A 529 -31.87 29.23 -1.77
C GLY A 529 -32.49 30.07 -2.88
N LYS A 530 -31.65 30.75 -3.65
CA LYS A 530 -32.04 31.51 -4.84
C LYS A 530 -32.34 30.60 -6.03
N THR A 531 -31.61 29.50 -6.18
CA THR A 531 -31.67 28.64 -7.37
C THR A 531 -32.16 27.22 -7.09
N SER A 532 -32.05 26.77 -5.84
CA SER A 532 -32.33 25.40 -5.45
C SER A 532 -32.79 25.32 -3.99
N SER A 533 -33.12 24.11 -3.52
CA SER A 533 -33.45 23.84 -2.12
C SER A 533 -32.73 22.58 -1.63
N VAL A 534 -32.42 22.54 -0.33
CA VAL A 534 -31.85 21.35 0.34
C VAL A 534 -32.64 21.01 1.60
N ASN A 535 -32.85 19.71 1.83
CA ASN A 535 -33.43 19.22 3.08
C ASN A 535 -32.32 18.90 4.08
N VAL A 536 -32.50 19.33 5.33
CA VAL A 536 -31.67 18.95 6.48
C VAL A 536 -32.50 18.05 7.38
N TYR A 537 -31.99 16.86 7.70
CA TYR A 537 -32.64 15.91 8.60
C TYR A 537 -31.80 15.73 9.87
N VAL A 538 -32.39 15.96 11.03
CA VAL A 538 -31.74 15.79 12.34
C VAL A 538 -32.35 14.59 13.06
N PHE A 539 -31.59 13.51 13.14
CA PHE A 539 -31.91 12.32 13.94
C PHE A 539 -31.40 12.50 15.37
N THR A 540 -32.06 11.90 16.35
CA THR A 540 -31.61 11.85 17.74
C THR A 540 -31.99 10.53 18.38
N GLY A 541 -31.35 10.14 19.47
CA GLY A 541 -31.69 8.93 20.20
C GLY A 541 -30.85 8.75 21.46
N MET A 542 -31.45 8.16 22.49
CA MET A 542 -30.79 7.94 23.77
C MET A 542 -30.20 6.52 23.87
N ARG A 543 -28.92 6.43 24.22
CA ARG A 543 -28.33 5.17 24.70
C ARG A 543 -28.88 4.89 26.10
N ALA A 544 -29.21 3.64 26.45
CA ALA A 544 -29.55 3.32 27.84
C ALA A 544 -28.81 2.11 28.41
N SER A 545 -28.67 2.17 29.73
CA SER A 545 -28.40 1.04 30.62
C SER A 545 -29.62 0.14 30.80
N LYS A 546 -29.42 -1.06 31.33
CA LYS A 546 -30.49 -2.03 31.62
C LYS A 546 -31.61 -1.41 32.45
N ARG A 547 -31.26 -0.65 33.48
CA ARG A 547 -32.18 0.08 34.36
C ARG A 547 -33.14 1.02 33.63
N TYR A 548 -32.64 1.80 32.68
CA TYR A 548 -33.50 2.71 31.90
C TYR A 548 -34.43 1.98 30.94
N ARG A 549 -34.03 0.80 30.47
CA ARG A 549 -34.83 -0.01 29.55
C ARG A 549 -35.88 -0.83 30.28
N ASP A 550 -35.45 -1.60 31.27
CA ASP A 550 -36.24 -2.67 31.87
C ASP A 550 -36.99 -2.18 33.11
N ASP A 551 -36.35 -1.38 33.96
CA ASP A 551 -36.94 -0.95 35.24
C ASP A 551 -37.80 0.31 35.06
N TYR A 552 -37.33 1.26 34.25
CA TYR A 552 -37.99 2.56 34.10
C TYR A 552 -38.90 2.67 32.87
N GLY A 553 -38.79 1.76 31.90
CA GLY A 553 -39.59 1.80 30.67
C GLY A 553 -39.47 3.10 29.87
N PHE A 554 -38.26 3.67 29.74
CA PHE A 554 -38.08 5.00 29.12
C PHE A 554 -38.42 5.06 27.62
N PHE A 555 -38.36 3.94 26.91
CA PHE A 555 -38.35 3.92 25.46
C PHE A 555 -39.73 3.73 24.85
N ALA A 556 -39.98 4.47 23.77
CA ALA A 556 -41.20 4.30 23.02
C ALA A 556 -41.26 2.91 22.37
N GLY A 557 -42.40 2.23 22.55
CA GLY A 557 -42.70 0.94 21.94
C GLY A 557 -43.65 1.10 20.75
N SER A 558 -44.20 0.00 20.26
CA SER A 558 -45.17 0.04 19.15
C SER A 558 -46.39 0.90 19.47
N ASN A 559 -46.89 0.82 20.71
CA ASN A 559 -48.08 1.53 21.18
C ASN A 559 -47.87 2.19 22.57
N THR A 560 -46.62 2.41 22.97
CA THR A 560 -46.29 2.98 24.29
C THR A 560 -45.43 4.23 24.14
N PRO A 561 -45.77 5.34 24.83
CA PRO A 561 -44.98 6.56 24.76
C PRO A 561 -43.60 6.42 25.37
N GLY A 562 -42.65 7.20 24.87
CA GLY A 562 -41.31 7.25 25.43
C GLY A 562 -40.34 8.03 24.57
N VAL A 563 -39.06 7.96 24.93
CA VAL A 563 -37.96 8.54 24.15
C VAL A 563 -37.50 7.59 23.06
N ASN A 564 -36.87 8.14 22.02
CA ASN A 564 -36.29 7.35 20.96
C ASN A 564 -35.06 6.57 21.45
N TRP A 565 -35.08 5.27 21.24
CA TRP A 565 -33.93 4.41 21.52
C TRP A 565 -32.82 4.67 20.49
N LEU A 566 -31.56 4.79 20.94
CA LEU A 566 -30.40 4.85 20.04
C LEU A 566 -30.08 3.47 19.45
N GLY A 567 -30.98 2.99 18.61
CA GLY A 567 -30.83 1.79 17.80
C GLY A 567 -29.96 2.08 16.60
N VAL A 568 -28.64 1.98 16.76
CA VAL A 568 -27.67 2.33 15.70
C VAL A 568 -27.99 1.61 14.39
N LYS A 569 -28.34 0.33 14.44
CA LYS A 569 -28.77 -0.42 13.25
C LYS A 569 -30.02 0.22 12.62
N GLN A 570 -31.05 0.53 13.39
CA GLN A 570 -32.29 1.14 12.89
C GLN A 570 -32.06 2.53 12.27
N ILE A 571 -31.22 3.34 12.90
CA ILE A 571 -30.85 4.66 12.39
C ILE A 571 -30.05 4.52 11.09
N ILE A 572 -29.08 3.60 11.01
CA ILE A 572 -28.34 3.28 9.78
C ILE A 572 -29.27 2.91 8.62
N HIS A 573 -30.25 2.02 8.86
CA HIS A 573 -31.24 1.66 7.83
C HIS A 573 -32.06 2.88 7.39
N SER A 574 -32.42 3.75 8.33
CA SER A 574 -33.16 4.98 8.06
C SER A 574 -32.34 5.97 7.24
N ILE A 575 -31.06 6.17 7.58
CA ILE A 575 -30.11 7.02 6.82
C ILE A 575 -29.94 6.46 5.40
N LYS A 576 -29.65 5.17 5.23
CA LYS A 576 -29.49 4.54 3.91
C LYS A 576 -30.75 4.65 3.05
N ARG A 577 -31.93 4.46 3.64
CA ARG A 577 -33.21 4.66 2.96
C ARG A 577 -33.42 6.13 2.56
N LEU A 578 -33.12 7.05 3.47
CA LEU A 578 -33.27 8.47 3.23
C LEU A 578 -32.31 8.97 2.15
N ARG A 579 -31.03 8.57 2.19
CA ARG A 579 -30.01 8.91 1.19
C ARG A 579 -30.40 8.41 -0.21
N ARG A 580 -31.07 7.26 -0.34
CA ARG A 580 -31.63 6.79 -1.63
C ARG A 580 -32.78 7.66 -2.12
N LYS A 581 -33.65 8.13 -1.22
CA LYS A 581 -34.83 8.94 -1.57
C LYS A 581 -34.48 10.41 -1.80
N ASP A 582 -33.51 10.93 -1.08
CA ASP A 582 -33.08 12.33 -1.07
C ASP A 582 -31.54 12.42 -1.06
N PRO A 583 -30.89 12.13 -2.20
CA PRO A 583 -29.43 11.99 -2.27
C PRO A 583 -28.66 13.24 -1.86
N LYS A 584 -29.24 14.42 -2.06
CA LYS A 584 -28.61 15.73 -1.79
C LYS A 584 -28.88 16.27 -0.39
N SER A 585 -29.65 15.56 0.44
CA SER A 585 -29.98 16.02 1.79
C SER A 585 -28.76 16.10 2.71
N LEU A 586 -28.81 17.02 3.68
CA LEU A 586 -27.87 17.06 4.79
C LEU A 586 -28.43 16.23 5.94
N ILE A 587 -27.68 15.24 6.42
CA ILE A 587 -28.12 14.34 7.48
C ILE A 587 -27.24 14.56 8.72
N ILE A 588 -27.87 14.94 9.81
CA ILE A 588 -27.25 15.21 11.12
C ILE A 588 -27.79 14.18 12.12
N VAL A 589 -26.93 13.61 12.96
CA VAL A 589 -27.36 12.72 14.04
C VAL A 589 -26.86 13.27 15.37
N CYS A 590 -27.74 13.37 16.36
CA CYS A 590 -27.43 13.86 17.71
C CYS A 590 -27.66 12.76 18.75
N PRO A 591 -26.74 11.80 18.93
CA PRO A 591 -26.88 10.77 19.96
C PRO A 591 -26.77 11.36 21.38
N HIS A 592 -27.52 10.80 22.33
CA HIS A 592 -27.40 11.15 23.74
C HIS A 592 -26.84 9.99 24.58
N TRP A 593 -25.79 10.26 25.33
CA TRP A 593 -24.97 9.27 26.02
C TRP A 593 -25.27 9.11 27.51
N GLN A 594 -26.38 8.45 27.86
CA GLN A 594 -26.70 8.17 29.26
C GLN A 594 -25.59 7.34 29.94
N GLY A 595 -25.17 7.73 31.15
CA GLY A 595 -24.37 6.92 32.07
C GLY A 595 -22.86 6.99 31.83
N VAL A 596 -22.38 8.07 31.24
CA VAL A 596 -20.95 8.39 31.04
C VAL A 596 -20.64 9.85 31.43
N ASP A 597 -21.44 10.38 32.36
CA ASP A 597 -21.41 11.74 32.86
C ASP A 597 -20.00 12.12 33.32
N TYR A 598 -19.47 13.24 32.82
CA TYR A 598 -18.15 13.80 33.12
C TYR A 598 -16.99 12.81 32.89
N ARG A 599 -17.16 11.89 31.93
CA ARG A 599 -16.14 10.91 31.55
C ARG A 599 -15.92 10.91 30.04
N PRO A 600 -14.71 10.55 29.57
CA PRO A 600 -14.45 10.37 28.16
C PRO A 600 -15.39 9.34 27.51
N VAL A 601 -15.76 9.58 26.25
CA VAL A 601 -16.53 8.63 25.45
C VAL A 601 -15.76 7.31 25.29
N LYS A 602 -16.47 6.18 25.40
CA LYS A 602 -15.87 4.85 25.29
C LYS A 602 -15.63 4.48 23.82
N PRO A 603 -14.66 3.60 23.49
CA PRO A 603 -14.39 3.16 22.11
C PRO A 603 -15.64 2.64 21.38
N LYS A 604 -16.52 1.90 22.07
CA LYS A 604 -17.80 1.42 21.51
C LYS A 604 -18.75 2.54 21.10
N MET A 605 -18.71 3.69 21.77
CA MET A 605 -19.52 4.86 21.39
C MET A 605 -18.91 5.55 20.18
N LYS A 606 -17.57 5.59 20.10
CA LYS A 606 -16.87 6.09 18.91
C LYS A 606 -17.22 5.30 17.65
N LYS A 607 -17.07 3.97 17.71
CA LYS A 607 -17.45 3.05 16.61
C LYS A 607 -18.90 3.25 16.16
N LYS A 608 -19.82 3.53 17.08
CA LYS A 608 -21.22 3.81 16.73
C LYS A 608 -21.42 5.11 15.94
N CYS A 609 -20.69 6.19 16.25
CA CYS A 609 -20.76 7.42 15.45
C CYS A 609 -20.14 7.24 14.07
N GLN A 610 -19.03 6.52 13.99
CA GLN A 610 -18.32 6.20 12.75
C GLN A 610 -19.25 5.44 11.79
N GLN A 611 -19.95 4.41 12.30
CA GLN A 611 -20.98 3.68 11.55
C GLN A 611 -22.15 4.54 11.06
N LEU A 612 -22.51 5.61 11.77
CA LEU A 612 -23.56 6.53 11.33
C LEU A 612 -23.09 7.38 10.14
N VAL A 613 -21.83 7.82 10.15
CA VAL A 613 -21.22 8.55 9.04
C VAL A 613 -21.04 7.64 7.81
N GLU A 614 -20.51 6.43 7.99
CA GLU A 614 -20.39 5.41 6.93
C GLU A 614 -21.74 5.06 6.29
N ALA A 615 -22.84 5.13 7.04
CA ALA A 615 -24.18 4.93 6.52
C ALA A 615 -24.70 6.10 5.66
N GLY A 616 -24.01 7.25 5.69
CA GLY A 616 -24.32 8.44 4.91
C GLY A 616 -24.73 9.66 5.74
N ALA A 617 -24.49 9.71 7.06
CA ALA A 617 -24.65 10.95 7.82
C ALA A 617 -23.53 11.95 7.49
N ASN A 618 -23.87 13.22 7.33
CA ASN A 618 -22.88 14.29 7.11
C ASN A 618 -22.23 14.73 8.43
N PHE A 619 -23.02 14.80 9.50
CA PHE A 619 -22.58 15.30 10.80
C PHE A 619 -23.11 14.48 11.96
N VAL A 620 -22.29 14.31 13.01
CA VAL A 620 -22.72 13.73 14.28
C VAL A 620 -22.37 14.69 15.41
N PHE A 621 -23.37 15.15 16.18
CA PHE A 621 -23.19 16.06 17.33
C PHE A 621 -23.80 15.43 18.58
N ALA A 622 -23.02 14.61 19.29
CA ALA A 622 -23.56 13.88 20.43
C ALA A 622 -23.61 14.74 21.71
N SER A 623 -24.35 14.31 22.73
CA SER A 623 -24.43 14.96 24.05
C SER A 623 -24.59 13.94 25.20
N GLY A 624 -24.79 14.39 26.44
CA GLY A 624 -25.05 13.53 27.61
C GLY A 624 -23.82 13.10 28.41
N THR A 625 -22.60 13.43 27.95
CA THR A 625 -21.41 13.32 28.82
C THR A 625 -21.22 14.57 29.70
N HIS A 626 -21.98 15.65 29.47
CA HIS A 626 -21.83 16.95 30.11
C HIS A 626 -20.47 17.64 29.95
N MET A 627 -19.59 17.15 29.07
CA MET A 627 -18.29 17.76 28.78
C MET A 627 -17.91 17.56 27.30
N LEU A 628 -17.09 18.48 26.79
CA LEU A 628 -16.49 18.40 25.46
C LEU A 628 -15.77 17.06 25.25
N SER A 629 -15.99 16.45 24.09
CA SER A 629 -15.17 15.37 23.56
C SER A 629 -14.65 15.69 22.16
N ASN A 630 -13.63 14.95 21.72
CA ASN A 630 -12.92 15.24 20.47
C ASN A 630 -13.88 15.43 19.29
N VAL A 631 -13.54 16.40 18.44
CA VAL A 631 -14.07 16.52 17.09
C VAL A 631 -13.09 15.84 16.15
N GLU A 632 -13.60 14.95 15.30
CA GLU A 632 -12.82 14.33 14.24
C GLU A 632 -13.61 14.33 12.95
N ARG A 633 -12.88 14.38 11.84
CA ARG A 633 -13.42 13.94 10.55
C ARG A 633 -13.44 12.41 10.53
N TRP A 634 -14.34 11.81 9.76
CA TRP A 634 -14.38 10.36 9.53
C TRP A 634 -14.97 10.14 8.14
N GLY A 635 -14.18 9.64 7.19
CA GLY A 635 -14.59 9.66 5.77
C GLY A 635 -15.03 11.07 5.36
N THR A 636 -16.21 11.15 4.72
CA THR A 636 -16.78 12.44 4.26
C THR A 636 -17.48 13.25 5.34
N GLY A 637 -17.67 12.73 6.56
CA GLY A 637 -18.43 13.38 7.63
C GLY A 637 -17.56 13.98 8.75
N ILE A 638 -18.21 14.74 9.64
CA ILE A 638 -17.59 15.29 10.87
C ILE A 638 -18.35 14.81 12.10
N ILE A 639 -17.61 14.31 13.08
CA ILE A 639 -18.12 13.75 14.34
C ILE A 639 -17.62 14.61 15.50
N CYS A 640 -18.52 15.21 16.26
CA CYS A 640 -18.28 15.69 17.61
C CYS A 640 -18.84 14.67 18.60
N TYR A 641 -17.94 13.99 19.32
CA TYR A 641 -18.32 12.89 20.21
C TYR A 641 -19.09 13.29 21.46
N SER A 642 -19.01 14.57 21.83
CA SER A 642 -19.90 15.21 22.79
C SER A 642 -19.71 16.72 22.72
N ILE A 643 -20.79 17.47 22.51
CA ILE A 643 -20.81 18.93 22.58
C ILE A 643 -20.87 19.43 24.03
N GLY A 644 -21.15 18.57 25.00
CA GLY A 644 -21.18 18.90 26.42
C GLY A 644 -22.42 19.66 26.87
N ASN A 645 -22.31 20.40 27.98
CA ASN A 645 -23.38 21.25 28.48
C ASN A 645 -23.51 22.52 27.64
N PHE A 646 -24.71 23.08 27.61
CA PHE A 646 -24.89 24.49 27.29
C PHE A 646 -25.14 25.25 28.60
N VAL A 647 -26.37 25.67 28.88
CA VAL A 647 -26.79 26.12 30.22
C VAL A 647 -27.38 24.92 30.95
N PHE A 648 -26.66 24.38 31.93
CA PHE A 648 -27.13 23.26 32.74
C PHE A 648 -26.87 23.55 34.22
N ASN A 649 -27.81 24.27 34.84
CA ASN A 649 -27.64 24.88 36.17
C ASN A 649 -27.78 23.86 37.33
N SER A 650 -26.97 22.81 37.30
CA SER A 650 -26.83 21.81 38.36
C SER A 650 -25.62 22.09 39.27
N SER A 651 -25.45 21.34 40.35
CA SER A 651 -24.28 21.50 41.23
C SER A 651 -23.00 21.18 40.46
N GLY A 652 -21.98 22.05 40.55
CA GLY A 652 -20.71 21.87 39.84
C GLY A 652 -20.10 20.49 40.11
N ARG A 653 -19.86 19.72 39.04
CA ARG A 653 -19.36 18.33 39.10
C ARG A 653 -18.01 18.13 38.42
N TYR A 654 -17.54 19.10 37.65
CA TYR A 654 -16.27 19.03 36.91
C TYR A 654 -15.10 18.71 37.84
N ALA A 655 -14.91 19.49 38.90
CA ALA A 655 -13.84 19.25 39.89
C ALA A 655 -13.95 17.88 40.57
N LYS A 656 -15.18 17.46 40.93
CA LYS A 656 -15.43 16.15 41.58
C LYS A 656 -14.99 14.98 40.70
N PHE A 657 -15.15 15.10 39.38
CA PHE A 657 -14.78 14.05 38.43
C PHE A 657 -13.45 14.31 37.72
N ASN A 658 -12.70 15.35 38.12
CA ASN A 658 -11.49 15.81 37.43
C ASN A 658 -11.70 15.98 35.91
N ALA A 659 -12.87 16.52 35.54
CA ALA A 659 -13.28 16.71 34.16
C ALA A 659 -13.01 18.16 33.71
N PRO A 660 -12.54 18.40 32.48
CA PRO A 660 -12.34 19.74 31.96
C PRO A 660 -13.69 20.48 31.81
N PRO A 661 -13.76 21.77 32.16
CA PRO A 661 -15.01 22.54 32.23
C PRO A 661 -15.51 23.06 30.87
N TYR A 662 -15.10 22.43 29.77
CA TYR A 662 -15.32 22.91 28.42
C TYR A 662 -16.48 22.18 27.74
N SER A 663 -17.22 22.92 26.91
CA SER A 663 -18.28 22.44 26.01
C SER A 663 -18.20 23.20 24.68
N LEU A 664 -19.11 22.92 23.73
CA LEU A 664 -19.15 23.54 22.41
C LEU A 664 -20.53 24.08 22.05
N LEU A 665 -20.52 25.23 21.38
CA LEU A 665 -21.58 25.65 20.47
C LEU A 665 -21.18 25.32 19.04
N VAL A 666 -22.06 24.68 18.28
CA VAL A 666 -21.80 24.32 16.87
C VAL A 666 -22.64 25.21 15.97
N ARG A 667 -22.01 26.17 15.30
CA ARG A 667 -22.67 27.07 14.32
C ARG A 667 -22.41 26.53 12.92
N MET A 668 -23.42 25.92 12.31
CA MET A 668 -23.35 25.35 10.97
C MET A 668 -23.74 26.39 9.93
N GLU A 669 -22.78 26.74 9.07
CA GLU A 669 -22.99 27.63 7.93
C GLU A 669 -23.37 26.81 6.69
N ILE A 670 -24.55 27.04 6.12
CA ILE A 670 -25.04 26.35 4.94
C ILE A 670 -25.18 27.36 3.81
N LEU A 671 -24.37 27.20 2.76
CA LEU A 671 -24.27 28.14 1.64
C LEU A 671 -24.69 27.47 0.33
N GLU A 672 -25.55 28.14 -0.42
CA GLU A 672 -25.82 27.77 -1.81
C GLU A 672 -24.67 28.25 -2.73
N THR A 673 -24.13 27.34 -3.53
CA THR A 673 -23.05 27.58 -4.49
C THR A 673 -23.47 27.11 -5.88
N ASP A 674 -22.76 27.53 -6.93
CA ASP A 674 -23.01 27.11 -8.31
C ASP A 674 -22.86 25.58 -8.51
N LYS A 675 -22.16 24.89 -7.59
CA LYS A 675 -21.95 23.43 -7.60
C LYS A 675 -22.89 22.67 -6.67
N GLY A 676 -23.80 23.35 -5.96
CA GLY A 676 -24.71 22.75 -4.98
C GLY A 676 -24.62 23.39 -3.60
N TRP A 677 -25.02 22.68 -2.55
CA TRP A 677 -25.06 23.18 -1.18
C TRP A 677 -23.82 22.78 -0.40
N ARG A 678 -23.17 23.76 0.23
CA ARG A 678 -22.01 23.57 1.10
C ARG A 678 -22.41 23.72 2.55
N ALA A 679 -21.99 22.81 3.43
CA ALA A 679 -22.32 22.87 4.86
C ALA A 679 -21.06 22.78 5.72
N THR A 680 -20.79 23.81 6.51
CA THR A 680 -19.55 23.93 7.27
C THR A 680 -19.86 24.19 8.75
N PRO A 681 -19.60 23.23 9.66
CA PRO A 681 -19.73 23.44 11.09
C PRO A 681 -18.54 24.22 11.64
N VAL A 682 -18.83 25.28 12.39
CA VAL A 682 -17.85 26.07 13.15
C VAL A 682 -18.11 25.85 14.64
N PHE A 683 -17.09 25.41 15.35
CA PHE A 683 -17.12 25.03 16.75
C PHE A 683 -16.61 26.18 17.62
N TYR A 684 -17.44 26.66 18.55
CA TYR A 684 -17.13 27.73 19.49
C TYR A 684 -16.99 27.14 20.90
N PRO A 685 -15.78 27.12 21.48
CA PRO A 685 -15.57 26.66 22.85
C PRO A 685 -16.26 27.55 23.87
N ILE A 686 -16.91 26.91 24.84
CA ILE A 686 -17.55 27.57 25.97
C ILE A 686 -17.10 26.93 27.29
N ILE A 687 -17.05 27.71 28.37
CA ILE A 687 -16.85 27.24 29.74
C ILE A 687 -18.22 27.10 30.39
N THR A 688 -18.48 25.93 30.97
CA THR A 688 -19.79 25.54 31.53
C THR A 688 -19.73 25.03 32.96
N ASP A 689 -18.60 25.23 33.65
CA ASP A 689 -18.51 24.94 35.08
C ASP A 689 -19.16 26.04 35.91
N ASN A 690 -20.36 25.73 36.42
CA ASN A 690 -21.17 26.65 37.21
C ASN A 690 -20.42 27.22 38.43
N ALA A 691 -19.49 26.46 39.02
CA ALA A 691 -18.75 26.90 40.20
C ALA A 691 -17.72 27.99 39.88
N SER A 692 -17.01 27.88 38.75
CA SER A 692 -16.00 28.86 38.33
C SER A 692 -16.58 30.06 37.57
N THR A 693 -17.74 29.89 36.94
CA THR A 693 -18.34 30.92 36.07
C THR A 693 -19.52 31.69 36.69
N ASP A 694 -19.84 31.41 37.96
CA ASP A 694 -21.05 31.89 38.62
C ASP A 694 -22.32 31.60 37.78
N PHE A 695 -22.42 30.38 37.25
CA PHE A 695 -23.54 29.91 36.41
C PHE A 695 -23.71 30.66 35.08
N HIS A 696 -22.71 31.43 34.63
CA HIS A 696 -22.71 32.01 33.29
C HIS A 696 -22.00 31.09 32.32
N VAL A 697 -22.64 30.76 31.20
CA VAL A 697 -21.90 30.12 30.11
C VAL A 697 -21.05 31.18 29.42
N GLN A 698 -19.73 30.97 29.33
CA GLN A 698 -18.80 31.96 28.80
C GLN A 698 -18.13 31.44 27.52
N LEU A 699 -18.03 32.28 26.48
CA LEU A 699 -17.17 31.99 25.32
C LEU A 699 -15.70 32.06 25.74
N LEU A 700 -14.89 31.13 25.23
CA LEU A 700 -13.44 31.18 25.42
C LEU A 700 -12.84 32.26 24.50
N ASP A 701 -12.07 33.20 25.04
CA ASP A 701 -11.35 34.23 24.27
C ASP A 701 -9.86 33.90 24.10
N ASP A 702 -9.18 34.56 23.15
CA ASP A 702 -7.76 34.30 22.83
C ASP A 702 -6.81 34.54 24.05
N SER A 703 -7.27 35.29 25.07
CA SER A 703 -6.52 35.65 26.30
C SER A 703 -6.74 34.72 27.50
N SER A 704 -7.85 33.99 27.55
CA SER A 704 -8.24 33.05 28.63
C SER A 704 -7.85 31.59 28.35
N ALA A 705 -7.09 31.36 27.27
CA ALA A 705 -6.70 30.04 26.75
C ALA A 705 -5.69 29.25 27.61
N SER A 706 -5.50 29.55 28.89
CA SER A 706 -4.64 28.76 29.77
C SER A 706 -5.30 27.40 30.05
N GLY A 707 -5.05 26.41 29.20
CA GLY A 707 -5.43 25.02 29.40
C GLY A 707 -6.50 24.46 28.46
N PHE A 708 -7.10 25.26 27.58
CA PHE A 708 -7.89 24.71 26.47
C PHE A 708 -6.93 24.20 25.38
N ASN A 709 -7.11 22.95 24.94
CA ASN A 709 -6.31 22.38 23.87
C ASN A 709 -7.10 22.40 22.55
N PRO A 710 -6.79 23.29 21.59
CA PRO A 710 -7.45 23.33 20.28
C PRO A 710 -7.38 22.02 19.50
N ALA A 711 -6.41 21.14 19.80
CA ALA A 711 -6.34 19.81 19.19
C ALA A 711 -7.57 18.94 19.49
N LEU A 712 -8.37 19.27 20.52
CA LEU A 712 -9.67 18.64 20.77
C LEU A 712 -10.68 18.90 19.65
N ILE A 713 -10.51 19.94 18.83
CA ILE A 713 -11.37 20.23 17.67
C ILE A 713 -10.79 19.63 16.36
N GLY A 714 -9.70 18.87 16.47
CA GLY A 714 -9.06 18.14 15.35
C GLY A 714 -7.71 18.73 14.93
N GLN A 715 -6.77 17.87 14.52
CA GLN A 715 -5.49 18.32 13.94
C GLN A 715 -5.75 19.01 12.59
N GLY A 716 -5.22 20.22 12.41
CA GLY A 716 -5.44 21.02 11.20
C GLY A 716 -6.68 21.93 11.22
N ALA A 717 -7.38 22.04 12.35
CA ALA A 717 -8.51 22.97 12.49
C ALA A 717 -8.09 24.43 12.21
N LYS A 718 -8.80 25.08 11.29
CA LYS A 718 -8.60 26.49 10.95
C LYS A 718 -9.39 27.36 11.93
N LYS A 719 -8.86 28.55 12.20
CA LYS A 719 -9.52 29.57 13.02
C LYS A 719 -10.32 30.53 12.15
N ARG A 720 -11.49 30.92 12.61
CA ARG A 720 -12.28 32.01 12.01
C ARG A 720 -12.88 32.86 13.12
N LYS A 721 -12.89 34.18 12.94
CA LYS A 721 -13.52 35.10 13.91
C LYS A 721 -14.96 35.40 13.52
N HIS A 722 -15.85 35.43 14.52
CA HIS A 722 -17.23 35.92 14.39
C HIS A 722 -17.57 36.76 15.61
N ASN A 723 -17.98 38.01 15.40
CA ASN A 723 -18.26 38.98 16.47
C ASN A 723 -17.12 39.08 17.51
N GLY A 724 -15.87 39.04 17.06
CA GLY A 724 -14.67 39.10 17.92
C GLY A 724 -14.23 37.76 18.54
N HIS A 725 -15.05 36.71 18.47
CA HIS A 725 -14.76 35.41 19.08
C HIS A 725 -14.18 34.40 18.09
N THR A 726 -13.20 33.62 18.55
CA THR A 726 -12.50 32.61 17.74
C THR A 726 -13.28 31.30 17.71
N GLY A 727 -13.82 30.95 16.55
CA GLY A 727 -14.37 29.63 16.24
C GLY A 727 -13.36 28.78 15.46
N PHE A 728 -13.53 27.47 15.52
CA PHE A 728 -12.67 26.48 14.88
C PHE A 728 -13.48 25.66 13.87
N TRP A 729 -12.92 25.38 12.70
CA TRP A 729 -13.60 24.59 11.67
C TRP A 729 -12.61 23.69 10.92
N LEU A 730 -13.14 22.66 10.27
CA LEU A 730 -12.39 21.71 9.46
C LEU A 730 -12.80 21.89 7.98
N ASP A 731 -11.84 22.05 7.07
CA ASP A 731 -12.11 22.17 5.62
C ASP A 731 -12.89 20.97 5.10
N GLU A 732 -13.76 21.15 4.10
CA GLU A 732 -14.33 20.05 3.32
C GLU A 732 -13.22 19.23 2.66
N LEU A 733 -13.44 17.92 2.52
CA LEU A 733 -12.56 17.09 1.71
C LEU A 733 -12.69 17.53 0.26
N ASP A 734 -11.56 17.83 -0.36
CA ASP A 734 -11.42 17.81 -1.81
C ASP A 734 -11.83 16.43 -2.31
N GLU A 735 -12.48 16.31 -3.48
CA GLU A 735 -12.95 15.03 -4.06
C GLU A 735 -11.81 14.02 -4.32
N SER A 736 -10.57 14.40 -4.03
CA SER A 736 -9.42 13.53 -3.97
C SER A 736 -8.95 13.28 -2.54
N THR A 737 -9.45 12.21 -1.89
CA THR A 737 -8.61 11.30 -1.08
C THR A 737 -9.37 10.00 -0.74
N LEU A 738 -9.09 8.97 -1.53
CA LEU A 738 -9.44 7.56 -1.25
C LEU A 738 -9.04 7.15 0.19
N HIS A 739 -7.92 7.69 0.67
CA HIS A 739 -7.31 7.46 1.98
C HIS A 739 -8.25 7.66 3.18
N ASP A 740 -9.05 8.73 3.18
CA ASP A 740 -9.89 9.07 4.34
C ASP A 740 -11.14 8.19 4.41
N TYR A 741 -11.52 7.59 3.28
CA TYR A 741 -12.61 6.63 3.14
C TYR A 741 -12.21 5.22 3.58
N ILE A 742 -10.94 4.82 3.37
CA ILE A 742 -10.43 3.48 3.76
C ILE A 742 -10.19 3.41 5.28
N LEU A 743 -9.66 4.47 5.87
CA LEU A 743 -9.08 4.43 7.20
C LEU A 743 -9.89 5.18 8.27
N GLY A 744 -10.95 5.90 7.89
CA GLY A 744 -11.78 6.67 8.82
C GLY A 744 -10.93 7.55 9.74
N ASN A 745 -10.04 8.40 9.23
CA ASN A 745 -9.15 9.20 10.10
C ASN A 745 -8.28 8.43 11.12
N THR A 746 -8.26 7.09 11.09
CA THR A 746 -7.45 6.24 11.95
C THR A 746 -6.20 5.91 11.19
N SER A 747 -5.07 6.46 11.61
CA SER A 747 -3.78 6.04 11.07
C SER A 747 -3.63 4.52 11.25
N LEU A 748 -3.16 3.81 10.22
CA LEU A 748 -2.77 2.40 10.25
C LEU A 748 -1.98 2.04 11.52
N ASN A 749 -1.22 3.01 12.04
CA ASN A 749 -0.34 2.90 13.19
C ASN A 749 -1.07 2.86 14.55
N LYS A 750 -2.39 3.10 14.57
CA LYS A 750 -3.26 3.02 15.77
C LYS A 750 -4.16 1.78 15.78
N LEU A 751 -4.18 1.02 14.69
CA LEU A 751 -4.84 -0.26 14.59
C LEU A 751 -3.87 -1.32 15.09
N ASP A 752 -4.28 -2.10 16.09
CA ASP A 752 -3.49 -3.24 16.55
C ASP A 752 -3.77 -4.43 15.64
N PHE A 753 -2.98 -4.58 14.57
CA PHE A 753 -3.09 -5.70 13.64
C PHE A 753 -2.66 -7.05 14.23
N ASN A 754 -2.23 -7.09 15.50
CA ASN A 754 -2.05 -8.36 16.24
C ASN A 754 -3.36 -8.82 16.91
N ASP A 755 -4.36 -7.95 17.01
CA ASP A 755 -5.72 -8.32 17.43
C ASP A 755 -6.44 -8.92 16.21
N GLU A 756 -6.76 -10.21 16.29
CA GLU A 756 -7.41 -10.98 15.22
C GLU A 756 -8.73 -10.32 14.77
N PHE A 757 -9.47 -9.68 15.68
CA PHE A 757 -10.73 -9.01 15.36
C PHE A 757 -10.50 -7.67 14.66
N VAL A 758 -9.41 -6.96 14.96
CA VAL A 758 -9.00 -5.73 14.24
C VAL A 758 -8.50 -6.10 12.85
N LEU A 759 -7.70 -7.16 12.73
CA LEU A 759 -7.23 -7.65 11.44
C LEU A 759 -8.40 -8.10 10.56
N GLU A 760 -9.34 -8.87 11.09
CA GLU A 760 -10.54 -9.32 10.38
C GLU A 760 -11.48 -8.15 10.03
N ASP A 761 -11.69 -7.16 10.92
CA ASP A 761 -12.49 -5.95 10.66
C ASP A 761 -11.85 -5.09 9.55
N GLN A 762 -10.53 -5.00 9.50
CA GLN A 762 -9.81 -4.26 8.45
C GLN A 762 -9.76 -5.01 7.12
N ILE A 763 -9.62 -6.35 7.13
CA ILE A 763 -9.73 -7.18 5.93
C ILE A 763 -11.14 -7.04 5.34
N ASN A 764 -12.18 -7.18 6.16
CA ASN A 764 -13.56 -7.02 5.71
C ASN A 764 -13.86 -5.59 5.22
N GLN A 765 -13.29 -4.55 5.84
CA GLN A 765 -13.44 -3.16 5.36
C GLN A 765 -12.74 -2.95 4.02
N LEU A 766 -11.56 -3.54 3.85
CA LEU A 766 -10.80 -3.48 2.60
C LEU A 766 -11.51 -4.24 1.48
N GLU A 767 -12.03 -5.45 1.75
CA GLU A 767 -12.85 -6.21 0.81
C GLU A 767 -14.11 -5.44 0.42
N ASN A 768 -14.88 -4.94 1.40
CA ASN A 768 -16.07 -4.14 1.10
C ASN A 768 -15.76 -2.86 0.31
N LEU A 769 -14.60 -2.25 0.55
CA LEU A 769 -14.17 -1.06 -0.19
C LEU A 769 -13.75 -1.41 -1.61
N HIS A 770 -12.96 -2.46 -1.81
CA HIS A 770 -12.62 -2.96 -3.14
C HIS A 770 -13.88 -3.31 -3.91
N ASP A 771 -14.81 -4.05 -3.30
CA ASP A 771 -16.10 -4.37 -3.90
C ASP A 771 -16.90 -3.11 -4.27
N GLN A 772 -16.93 -2.09 -3.40
CA GLN A 772 -17.62 -0.82 -3.67
C GLN A 772 -16.98 -0.01 -4.79
N LEU A 773 -15.65 0.11 -4.78
CA LEU A 773 -14.91 0.84 -5.81
C LEU A 773 -15.00 0.11 -7.14
N ASP A 774 -14.88 -1.22 -7.15
CA ASP A 774 -15.02 -2.02 -8.36
C ASP A 774 -16.44 -1.94 -8.90
N LEU A 775 -17.47 -1.99 -8.06
CA LEU A 775 -18.86 -1.75 -8.47
C LEU A 775 -19.07 -0.34 -9.03
N GLN A 776 -18.45 0.69 -8.44
CA GLN A 776 -18.55 2.06 -8.92
C GLN A 776 -17.80 2.27 -10.24
N PHE A 777 -16.60 1.73 -10.40
CA PHE A 777 -15.86 1.77 -11.65
C PHE A 777 -16.59 0.97 -12.73
N HIS A 778 -17.11 -0.22 -12.43
CA HIS A 778 -17.96 -0.98 -13.35
C HIS A 778 -19.19 -0.17 -13.78
N ALA A 779 -19.92 0.43 -12.82
CA ALA A 779 -21.09 1.25 -13.12
C ALA A 779 -20.73 2.51 -13.93
N TYR A 780 -19.59 3.14 -13.62
CA TYR A 780 -19.07 4.30 -14.33
C TYR A 780 -18.73 3.95 -15.78
N TYR A 781 -17.97 2.88 -16.01
CA TYR A 781 -17.64 2.43 -17.36
C TYR A 781 -18.90 1.99 -18.11
N ASP A 782 -19.80 1.22 -17.50
CA ASP A 782 -21.07 0.86 -18.13
C ASP A 782 -21.91 2.08 -18.50
N TYR A 783 -21.96 3.10 -17.64
CA TYR A 783 -22.65 4.35 -17.94
C TYR A 783 -21.97 5.14 -19.07
N LEU A 784 -20.65 5.26 -19.02
CA LEU A 784 -19.83 5.90 -20.03
C LEU A 784 -20.05 5.24 -21.41
N PHE A 785 -19.94 3.91 -21.49
CA PHE A 785 -20.15 3.11 -22.71
C PHE A 785 -21.63 3.01 -23.15
N ARG A 786 -22.59 3.52 -22.37
CA ARG A 786 -24.00 3.72 -22.77
C ARG A 786 -24.28 5.10 -23.37
N SER A 787 -23.33 6.03 -23.27
CA SER A 787 -23.43 7.38 -23.83
C SER A 787 -23.82 7.36 -25.31
N LYS A 788 -24.69 8.29 -25.71
CA LYS A 788 -25.09 8.46 -27.12
C LYS A 788 -23.89 8.79 -28.02
N LEU A 789 -22.87 9.46 -27.48
CA LEU A 789 -21.66 9.84 -28.21
C LEU A 789 -20.80 8.63 -28.61
N LEU A 790 -20.85 7.55 -27.82
CA LEU A 790 -20.18 6.27 -28.13
C LEU A 790 -21.09 5.27 -28.87
N LYS A 791 -22.33 5.68 -29.20
CA LYS A 791 -23.28 4.88 -30.00
C LYS A 791 -23.27 5.28 -31.48
N THR A 792 -23.08 6.56 -31.78
CA THR A 792 -22.98 7.08 -33.16
C THR A 792 -21.72 6.60 -33.85
N ARG A 793 -21.81 6.03 -35.05
CA ARG A 793 -20.66 5.56 -35.84
C ARG A 793 -20.10 6.70 -36.71
N ASN A 794 -19.21 7.50 -36.14
CA ASN A 794 -18.51 8.58 -36.84
C ASN A 794 -17.05 8.70 -36.35
N GLU A 795 -16.21 9.46 -37.05
CA GLU A 795 -14.80 9.68 -36.67
C GLU A 795 -14.63 10.15 -35.22
N LYS A 796 -15.54 11.01 -34.75
CA LYS A 796 -15.50 11.54 -33.39
C LYS A 796 -15.71 10.46 -32.32
N SER A 797 -16.59 9.49 -32.59
CA SER A 797 -16.77 8.33 -31.73
C SER A 797 -15.51 7.45 -31.70
N ARG A 798 -14.83 7.30 -32.84
CA ARG A 798 -13.61 6.50 -32.96
C ARG A 798 -12.48 7.10 -32.14
N SER A 799 -12.27 8.42 -32.18
CA SER A 799 -11.26 9.09 -31.36
C SER A 799 -11.54 8.94 -29.85
N TYR A 800 -12.81 8.88 -29.43
CA TYR A 800 -13.15 8.57 -28.05
C TYR A 800 -12.83 7.12 -27.67
N PHE A 801 -13.12 6.16 -28.55
CA PHE A 801 -12.71 4.77 -28.33
C PHE A 801 -11.18 4.64 -28.27
N GLU A 802 -10.44 5.34 -29.12
CA GLU A 802 -8.97 5.35 -29.08
C GLU A 802 -8.43 5.93 -27.75
N ALA A 803 -8.99 7.05 -27.26
CA ALA A 803 -8.63 7.60 -25.95
C ALA A 803 -9.00 6.64 -24.80
N LEU A 804 -10.20 6.04 -24.86
CA LEU A 804 -10.65 5.07 -23.86
C LEU A 804 -9.80 3.79 -23.87
N SER A 805 -9.27 3.40 -25.03
CA SER A 805 -8.46 2.20 -25.16
C SER A 805 -7.17 2.24 -24.32
N GLY A 806 -6.63 3.43 -24.06
CA GLY A 806 -5.50 3.65 -23.17
C GLY A 806 -5.87 3.87 -21.70
N ALA A 807 -7.15 4.16 -21.41
CA ALA A 807 -7.61 4.54 -20.07
C ALA A 807 -8.37 3.43 -19.33
N VAL A 808 -9.07 2.55 -20.06
CA VAL A 808 -9.89 1.49 -19.47
C VAL A 808 -8.98 0.37 -18.97
N LYS A 809 -9.06 0.05 -17.67
CA LYS A 809 -8.34 -1.10 -17.07
C LYS A 809 -9.05 -2.41 -17.37
N ARG A 810 -8.27 -3.48 -17.53
CA ARG A 810 -8.72 -4.85 -17.83
C ARG A 810 -9.85 -5.33 -16.91
N ASP A 811 -9.70 -5.11 -15.61
CA ASP A 811 -10.62 -5.63 -14.58
C ASP A 811 -12.04 -5.07 -14.69
N TYR A 812 -12.22 -4.00 -15.46
CA TYR A 812 -13.51 -3.34 -15.71
C TYR A 812 -14.04 -3.55 -17.14
N VAL A 813 -13.36 -4.35 -17.95
CA VAL A 813 -13.79 -4.66 -19.33
C VAL A 813 -14.79 -5.82 -19.31
N SER A 814 -16.08 -5.48 -19.25
CA SER A 814 -17.14 -6.46 -19.46
C SER A 814 -17.22 -6.92 -20.92
N HIS A 815 -17.81 -8.09 -21.18
CA HIS A 815 -18.05 -8.57 -22.55
C HIS A 815 -18.84 -7.56 -23.41
N TYR A 816 -19.73 -6.78 -22.78
CA TYR A 816 -20.44 -5.67 -23.43
C TYR A 816 -19.48 -4.56 -23.91
N ILE A 817 -18.51 -4.17 -23.08
CA ILE A 817 -17.49 -3.16 -23.39
C ILE A 817 -16.54 -3.69 -24.47
N LEU A 818 -16.07 -4.93 -24.36
CA LEU A 818 -15.19 -5.58 -25.34
C LEU A 818 -15.81 -5.53 -26.76
N ARG A 819 -17.08 -5.93 -26.87
CA ARG A 819 -17.84 -5.93 -28.14
C ARG A 819 -17.97 -4.52 -28.74
N LYS A 820 -17.91 -3.45 -27.93
CA LYS A 820 -17.95 -2.07 -28.41
C LYS A 820 -16.63 -1.64 -29.04
N PHE A 821 -15.49 -2.01 -28.43
CA PHE A 821 -14.16 -1.79 -29.00
C PHE A 821 -13.99 -2.54 -30.33
N GLU A 822 -14.40 -3.81 -30.38
CA GLU A 822 -14.38 -4.64 -31.60
C GLU A 822 -15.20 -4.01 -32.73
N ARG A 823 -16.45 -3.60 -32.44
CA ARG A 823 -17.34 -2.95 -33.42
C ARG A 823 -16.81 -1.62 -33.92
N SER A 824 -16.01 -0.93 -33.12
CA SER A 824 -15.35 0.33 -33.49
C SER A 824 -14.00 0.12 -34.19
N LYS A 825 -13.54 -1.13 -34.33
CA LYS A 825 -12.23 -1.50 -34.90
C LYS A 825 -11.07 -0.79 -34.20
N VAL A 826 -11.14 -0.68 -32.87
CA VAL A 826 -10.09 -0.11 -32.01
C VAL A 826 -9.57 -1.23 -31.11
N SER A 827 -8.28 -1.55 -31.21
CA SER A 827 -7.62 -2.50 -30.31
C SER A 827 -7.42 -1.87 -28.94
N LEU A 828 -7.42 -2.67 -27.88
CA LEU A 828 -7.10 -2.24 -26.52
C LEU A 828 -5.59 -2.43 -26.29
N PRO A 829 -4.76 -1.36 -26.38
CA PRO A 829 -3.31 -1.50 -26.42
C PRO A 829 -2.69 -1.91 -25.07
N THR A 830 -3.38 -1.64 -23.96
CA THR A 830 -2.86 -1.74 -22.58
C THR A 830 -3.53 -2.81 -21.72
N THR A 831 -4.47 -3.60 -22.26
CA THR A 831 -5.31 -4.48 -21.44
C THR A 831 -5.12 -5.98 -21.69
N ILE A 832 -4.46 -6.37 -22.79
CA ILE A 832 -4.27 -7.77 -23.18
C ILE A 832 -2.78 -8.10 -23.22
N SER A 833 -2.30 -8.72 -22.13
CA SER A 833 -0.94 -9.25 -22.02
C SER A 833 -0.96 -10.78 -21.99
N PHE A 834 -0.18 -11.42 -22.85
CA PHE A 834 -0.01 -12.87 -22.82
C PHE A 834 0.63 -13.32 -21.50
N ARG A 835 1.59 -12.54 -20.98
CA ARG A 835 2.18 -12.76 -19.65
C ARG A 835 1.11 -12.83 -18.55
N ASP A 836 0.22 -11.85 -18.50
CA ASP A 836 -0.81 -11.79 -17.46
C ASP A 836 -1.82 -12.94 -17.58
N ILE A 837 -2.22 -13.29 -18.80
CA ILE A 837 -3.10 -14.45 -19.06
C ILE A 837 -2.43 -15.76 -18.58
N MET A 838 -1.14 -15.94 -18.83
CA MET A 838 -0.40 -17.12 -18.37
C MET A 838 -0.24 -17.16 -16.84
N VAL A 839 -0.08 -16.00 -16.19
CA VAL A 839 -0.02 -15.89 -14.72
C VAL A 839 -1.37 -16.22 -14.11
N GLU A 840 -2.45 -15.65 -14.63
CA GLU A 840 -3.83 -15.91 -14.18
C GLU A 840 -4.21 -17.39 -14.32
N ASN A 841 -3.96 -18.00 -15.49
CA ASN A 841 -4.20 -19.43 -15.70
C ASN A 841 -3.36 -20.30 -14.75
N SER A 842 -2.14 -19.86 -14.43
CA SER A 842 -1.29 -20.55 -13.45
C SER A 842 -1.85 -20.43 -12.04
N SER A 843 -2.46 -19.30 -11.67
CA SER A 843 -3.15 -19.09 -10.39
C SER A 843 -4.44 -19.89 -10.28
N ILE A 844 -5.29 -19.90 -11.32
CA ILE A 844 -6.52 -20.70 -11.39
C ILE A 844 -6.20 -22.19 -11.23
N ARG A 845 -5.12 -22.67 -11.86
CA ARG A 845 -4.65 -24.05 -11.68
C ARG A 845 -4.22 -24.34 -10.23
N ARG A 846 -3.56 -23.41 -9.55
CA ARG A 846 -3.19 -23.56 -8.12
C ARG A 846 -4.41 -23.67 -7.22
N LEU A 847 -5.55 -23.13 -7.65
CA LEU A 847 -6.85 -23.27 -7.00
C LEU A 847 -7.58 -24.59 -7.36
N GLY A 848 -6.92 -25.51 -8.08
CA GLY A 848 -7.47 -26.84 -8.41
C GLY A 848 -8.27 -26.90 -9.71
N CYS A 849 -8.27 -25.84 -10.53
CA CYS A 849 -8.96 -25.81 -11.82
C CYS A 849 -7.94 -25.89 -12.99
N PRO A 850 -7.44 -27.09 -13.37
CA PRO A 850 -6.47 -27.22 -14.44
C PRO A 850 -7.08 -27.01 -15.84
N ASP A 851 -6.43 -26.17 -16.64
CA ASP A 851 -6.75 -25.98 -18.07
C ASP A 851 -6.57 -27.30 -18.86
N TYR A 852 -7.38 -27.50 -19.90
CA TYR A 852 -7.45 -28.69 -20.74
C TYR A 852 -6.10 -29.07 -21.36
N ALA A 853 -5.27 -28.11 -21.76
CA ALA A 853 -3.95 -28.42 -22.31
C ALA A 853 -3.06 -29.21 -21.31
N TRP A 854 -3.23 -29.01 -19.99
CA TRP A 854 -2.44 -29.70 -18.97
C TRP A 854 -2.67 -31.20 -18.90
N LYS A 855 -3.81 -31.67 -19.38
CA LYS A 855 -4.11 -33.10 -19.33
C LYS A 855 -3.27 -33.89 -20.34
N LEU A 856 -2.77 -33.23 -21.39
CA LEU A 856 -1.89 -33.82 -22.41
C LEU A 856 -0.39 -33.66 -22.09
N ASP A 857 -0.01 -32.93 -21.03
CA ASP A 857 1.40 -32.79 -20.58
C ASP A 857 2.00 -34.14 -20.15
N LYS A 858 1.16 -35.12 -19.83
CA LYS A 858 1.58 -36.49 -19.54
C LYS A 858 1.80 -37.27 -20.82
N LYS A 859 3.03 -37.73 -21.02
CA LYS A 859 3.49 -38.42 -22.23
C LYS A 859 2.63 -39.61 -22.69
N ASN A 860 2.23 -40.49 -21.78
CA ASN A 860 1.38 -41.64 -22.14
C ASN A 860 0.00 -41.21 -22.65
N THR A 861 -0.57 -40.16 -22.06
CA THR A 861 -1.83 -39.59 -22.53
C THR A 861 -1.64 -38.89 -23.87
N ALA A 862 -0.56 -38.12 -24.03
CA ALA A 862 -0.19 -37.47 -25.29
C ALA A 862 -0.08 -38.47 -26.44
N TYR A 863 0.56 -39.62 -26.22
CA TYR A 863 0.74 -40.65 -27.24
C TYR A 863 -0.57 -41.33 -27.62
N LYS A 864 -1.43 -41.65 -26.65
CA LYS A 864 -2.78 -42.17 -26.94
C LYS A 864 -3.62 -41.18 -27.75
N PHE A 865 -3.50 -39.89 -27.44
CA PHE A 865 -4.17 -38.83 -28.19
C PHE A 865 -3.58 -38.67 -29.60
N ALA A 866 -2.26 -38.74 -29.74
CA ALA A 866 -1.60 -38.70 -31.04
C ALA A 866 -2.06 -39.87 -31.93
N ASP A 867 -2.10 -41.09 -31.38
CA ASP A 867 -2.56 -42.28 -32.08
C ASP A 867 -4.04 -42.15 -32.52
N SER A 868 -4.91 -41.52 -31.71
CA SER A 868 -6.34 -41.36 -32.04
C SER A 868 -6.61 -40.35 -33.15
N ILE A 869 -5.70 -39.40 -33.39
CA ILE A 869 -5.78 -38.41 -34.47
C ILE A 869 -4.83 -38.72 -35.64
N GLY A 870 -4.13 -39.86 -35.61
CA GLY A 870 -3.16 -40.26 -36.64
C GLY A 870 -1.90 -39.39 -36.69
N LEU A 871 -1.54 -38.71 -35.59
CA LEU A 871 -0.31 -37.92 -35.50
C LEU A 871 0.88 -38.84 -35.23
N ARG A 872 1.87 -38.81 -36.12
CA ARG A 872 3.09 -39.61 -35.96
C ARG A 872 3.80 -39.24 -34.66
N ARG A 873 4.23 -40.26 -33.91
CA ARG A 873 5.05 -40.17 -32.69
C ARG A 873 6.19 -41.20 -32.76
N PRO A 874 7.23 -41.08 -31.92
CA PRO A 874 8.28 -42.09 -31.85
C PRO A 874 7.70 -43.45 -31.47
N THR A 875 8.21 -44.50 -32.12
CA THR A 875 7.92 -45.88 -31.75
C THR A 875 8.57 -46.19 -30.40
N THR A 876 7.85 -46.92 -29.54
CA THR A 876 8.36 -47.36 -28.23
C THR A 876 8.07 -48.86 -28.08
N ASP A 877 8.89 -49.57 -27.32
CA ASP A 877 8.64 -50.96 -26.96
C ASP A 877 7.72 -51.12 -25.73
N ASN A 878 7.33 -49.99 -25.12
CA ASN A 878 6.53 -49.89 -23.88
C ASN A 878 7.11 -50.63 -22.66
N ASN A 879 8.38 -51.03 -22.71
CA ASN A 879 9.05 -51.70 -21.61
C ASN A 879 9.74 -50.70 -20.69
N VAL A 880 9.82 -51.06 -19.41
CA VAL A 880 10.62 -50.33 -18.42
C VAL A 880 11.80 -51.23 -18.04
N TYR A 881 12.99 -50.75 -18.33
CA TYR A 881 14.24 -51.48 -18.08
C TYR A 881 14.97 -50.90 -16.87
N ARG A 882 15.73 -51.75 -16.17
CA ARG A 882 16.87 -51.27 -15.38
C ARG A 882 18.04 -51.06 -16.29
N LEU A 883 18.89 -50.09 -16.00
CA LEU A 883 20.00 -49.73 -16.88
C LEU A 883 20.95 -50.89 -17.17
N GLU A 884 21.15 -51.78 -16.18
CA GLU A 884 22.00 -52.97 -16.29
C GLU A 884 21.41 -54.08 -17.18
N ASP A 885 20.09 -54.10 -17.36
CA ASP A 885 19.37 -55.12 -18.14
C ASP A 885 19.27 -54.75 -19.63
N ILE A 886 19.65 -53.52 -20.00
CA ILE A 886 19.54 -53.03 -21.39
C ILE A 886 20.70 -53.57 -22.22
N GLN A 887 20.38 -54.42 -23.18
CA GLN A 887 21.36 -54.93 -24.13
C GLN A 887 21.88 -53.81 -25.05
N PRO A 888 23.15 -53.88 -25.52
CA PRO A 888 23.72 -52.92 -26.44
C PRO A 888 22.86 -52.66 -27.68
N GLN A 889 22.50 -51.40 -27.90
CA GLN A 889 21.66 -51.01 -29.02
C GLN A 889 22.52 -50.60 -30.22
N SER A 890 22.24 -51.18 -31.39
CA SER A 890 22.95 -50.82 -32.63
C SER A 890 22.45 -49.51 -33.25
N GLY A 891 21.43 -48.87 -32.66
CA GLY A 891 20.81 -47.63 -33.14
C GLY A 891 19.94 -47.81 -34.40
N PRO A 892 19.22 -46.77 -34.84
CA PRO A 892 19.07 -45.47 -34.19
C PRO A 892 18.00 -45.51 -33.08
N VAL A 893 18.38 -45.30 -31.82
CA VAL A 893 17.46 -45.32 -30.66
C VAL A 893 17.77 -44.22 -29.65
N VAL A 894 16.76 -43.80 -28.89
CA VAL A 894 16.89 -42.89 -27.76
C VAL A 894 16.79 -43.69 -26.47
N LEU A 895 17.84 -43.66 -25.66
CA LEU A 895 17.80 -44.13 -24.28
C LEU A 895 17.47 -42.96 -23.37
N LYS A 896 16.44 -43.11 -22.52
CA LYS A 896 16.11 -42.09 -21.53
C LYS A 896 15.39 -42.65 -20.31
N PRO A 897 15.40 -41.91 -19.19
CA PRO A 897 14.60 -42.28 -18.04
C PRO A 897 13.09 -42.14 -18.31
N VAL A 898 12.31 -43.06 -17.73
CA VAL A 898 10.84 -43.03 -17.72
C VAL A 898 10.32 -41.77 -17.00
N LYS A 899 11.06 -41.31 -15.98
CA LYS A 899 10.78 -40.07 -15.22
C LYS A 899 12.05 -39.22 -15.10
N GLY A 900 12.21 -38.27 -16.02
CA GLY A 900 13.30 -37.28 -16.01
C GLY A 900 12.84 -35.92 -16.52
N THR A 901 13.54 -34.85 -16.12
CA THR A 901 13.28 -33.48 -16.57
C THR A 901 14.54 -32.84 -17.15
N GLY A 902 14.38 -31.95 -18.14
CA GLY A 902 15.49 -31.14 -18.68
C GLY A 902 16.57 -31.91 -19.47
N SER A 903 16.19 -32.99 -20.17
CA SER A 903 17.07 -33.85 -20.99
C SER A 903 18.14 -34.64 -20.22
N MET A 904 18.06 -34.66 -18.89
CA MET A 904 19.00 -35.37 -18.02
C MET A 904 18.89 -36.89 -18.21
N GLY A 905 20.02 -37.52 -18.56
CA GLY A 905 20.06 -38.96 -18.88
C GLY A 905 19.41 -39.31 -20.23
N VAL A 906 19.27 -38.37 -21.16
CA VAL A 906 18.80 -38.65 -22.52
C VAL A 906 20.01 -38.83 -23.43
N TYR A 907 20.08 -39.98 -24.09
CA TYR A 907 21.15 -40.36 -25.02
C TYR A 907 20.55 -40.67 -26.39
N LEU A 908 21.13 -40.07 -27.44
CA LEU A 908 20.80 -40.37 -28.83
C LEU A 908 21.85 -41.36 -29.34
N ILE A 909 21.45 -42.60 -29.57
CA ILE A 909 22.34 -43.69 -29.99
C ILE A 909 22.15 -43.86 -31.49
N PHE A 910 23.12 -43.40 -32.28
CA PHE A 910 23.11 -43.55 -33.73
C PHE A 910 23.66 -44.91 -34.14
N THR A 911 24.75 -45.31 -33.51
CA THR A 911 25.33 -46.66 -33.56
C THR A 911 25.89 -47.01 -32.18
N LYS A 912 26.33 -48.26 -31.98
CA LYS A 912 27.01 -48.68 -30.74
C LYS A 912 28.27 -47.87 -30.40
N ASP A 913 28.84 -47.17 -31.38
CA ASP A 913 30.09 -46.40 -31.28
C ASP A 913 29.88 -44.87 -31.46
N ILE A 914 28.64 -44.44 -31.77
CA ILE A 914 28.30 -43.03 -32.02
C ILE A 914 27.06 -42.67 -31.19
N ILE A 915 27.30 -42.07 -30.02
CA ILE A 915 26.25 -41.76 -29.04
C ILE A 915 26.37 -40.30 -28.60
N PHE A 916 25.26 -39.58 -28.46
CA PHE A 916 25.24 -38.19 -28.03
C PHE A 916 24.48 -38.01 -26.71
N SER A 917 25.13 -37.42 -25.70
CA SER A 917 24.48 -37.03 -24.44
C SER A 917 23.81 -35.67 -24.59
N VAL A 918 22.48 -35.64 -24.64
CA VAL A 918 21.70 -34.44 -24.94
C VAL A 918 21.85 -33.35 -23.89
N ARG A 919 22.04 -33.73 -22.61
CA ARG A 919 22.17 -32.74 -21.54
C ARG A 919 23.52 -32.03 -21.56
N ASP A 920 24.57 -32.78 -21.84
CA ASP A 920 25.95 -32.30 -21.68
C ASP A 920 26.53 -31.77 -23.00
N GLY A 921 25.88 -32.06 -24.13
CA GLY A 921 26.35 -31.63 -25.43
C GLY A 921 27.62 -32.36 -25.88
N ILE A 922 27.84 -33.59 -25.42
CA ILE A 922 29.06 -34.37 -25.69
C ILE A 922 28.76 -35.65 -26.47
N TRP A 923 29.71 -36.03 -27.32
CA TRP A 923 29.73 -37.30 -28.03
C TRP A 923 30.49 -38.37 -27.23
N LEU A 924 29.92 -39.56 -27.14
CA LEU A 924 30.45 -40.74 -26.47
C LEU A 924 30.77 -41.80 -27.54
N LYS A 925 31.87 -42.53 -27.34
CA LYS A 925 32.48 -43.39 -28.37
C LYS A 925 32.07 -44.85 -28.28
N SER A 926 31.30 -45.25 -27.26
CA SER A 926 30.84 -46.63 -27.12
C SER A 926 29.59 -46.74 -26.24
N TRP A 927 28.85 -47.84 -26.41
CA TRP A 927 27.75 -48.24 -25.52
C TRP A 927 28.20 -48.29 -24.06
N THR A 928 29.38 -48.83 -23.79
CA THR A 928 29.96 -48.91 -22.45
C THR A 928 30.20 -47.53 -21.86
N GLU A 929 30.66 -46.55 -22.65
CA GLU A 929 30.77 -45.16 -22.20
C GLU A 929 29.41 -44.54 -21.89
N ALA A 930 28.39 -44.80 -22.71
CA ALA A 930 27.03 -44.31 -22.47
C ALA A 930 26.39 -44.90 -21.21
N ILE A 931 26.52 -46.21 -21.01
CA ILE A 931 26.04 -46.88 -19.78
C ILE A 931 26.84 -46.43 -18.57
N ASN A 932 28.17 -46.31 -18.67
CA ASN A 932 28.97 -45.78 -17.57
C ASN A 932 28.61 -44.34 -17.23
N ASP A 933 28.35 -43.49 -18.22
CA ASP A 933 27.91 -42.12 -18.01
C ASP A 933 26.50 -42.06 -17.40
N ALA A 934 25.57 -42.89 -17.89
CA ALA A 934 24.22 -43.02 -17.35
C ALA A 934 24.22 -43.59 -15.92
N MET A 935 24.99 -44.65 -15.67
CA MET A 935 25.22 -45.25 -14.35
C MET A 935 25.89 -44.24 -13.43
N LYS A 936 26.88 -43.48 -13.90
CA LYS A 936 27.54 -42.43 -13.11
C LYS A 936 26.54 -41.34 -12.74
N LYS A 937 25.69 -40.89 -13.67
CA LYS A 937 24.62 -39.91 -13.37
C LYS A 937 23.58 -40.48 -12.40
N TRP A 938 23.26 -41.77 -12.50
CA TRP A 938 22.35 -42.46 -11.58
C TRP A 938 22.99 -42.78 -10.21
N GLN A 939 24.27 -43.12 -10.15
CA GLN A 939 25.01 -43.35 -8.90
C GLN A 939 25.35 -42.04 -8.20
N GLN A 940 25.60 -40.96 -8.95
CA GLN A 940 25.65 -39.60 -8.40
C GLN A 940 24.35 -39.25 -7.67
N ARG A 941 23.21 -39.83 -8.08
CA ARG A 941 21.96 -39.73 -7.34
C ARG A 941 21.95 -40.56 -6.04
N LYS A 942 22.49 -41.79 -6.02
CA LYS A 942 22.71 -42.54 -4.76
C LYS A 942 23.62 -41.79 -3.78
N LEU A 943 24.56 -41.01 -4.31
CA LEU A 943 25.50 -40.16 -3.55
C LEU A 943 24.98 -38.73 -3.27
N GLY A 944 23.71 -38.40 -3.57
CA GLY A 944 23.10 -37.09 -3.27
C GLY A 944 23.39 -35.96 -4.25
N LYS A 945 24.35 -36.17 -5.16
CA LYS A 945 24.90 -35.19 -6.09
C LYS A 945 24.04 -34.89 -7.34
N ASN A 946 23.06 -35.73 -7.68
CA ASN A 946 22.18 -35.50 -8.84
C ASN A 946 20.73 -35.92 -8.52
N THR A 947 19.74 -35.01 -8.66
CA THR A 947 18.35 -35.24 -8.18
C THR A 947 17.33 -35.44 -9.29
N LEU A 948 17.76 -35.36 -10.55
CA LEU A 948 16.87 -35.37 -11.72
C LEU A 948 16.54 -36.79 -12.23
N LEU A 949 17.36 -37.80 -11.92
CA LEU A 949 17.14 -39.21 -12.22
C LEU A 949 16.53 -39.93 -11.01
N THR A 950 15.18 -39.99 -10.96
CA THR A 950 14.44 -40.36 -9.74
C THR A 950 14.19 -41.84 -9.54
N LYS A 951 14.45 -42.70 -10.53
CA LYS A 951 14.45 -44.17 -10.39
C LYS A 951 15.36 -44.81 -11.45
N ASP A 952 15.77 -46.06 -11.23
CA ASP A 952 16.40 -46.88 -12.28
C ASP A 952 15.31 -47.48 -13.19
N GLU A 953 14.58 -46.60 -13.86
CA GLU A 953 13.49 -46.92 -14.76
C GLU A 953 13.81 -46.21 -16.08
N TRP A 954 14.23 -46.97 -17.07
CA TRP A 954 14.66 -46.49 -18.38
C TRP A 954 13.77 -47.05 -19.48
N MET A 955 13.70 -46.34 -20.59
CA MET A 955 12.95 -46.75 -21.76
C MET A 955 13.72 -46.45 -23.04
N LEU A 956 13.42 -47.22 -24.07
CA LEU A 956 13.93 -47.04 -25.42
C LEU A 956 12.83 -46.46 -26.31
N GLU A 957 13.18 -45.46 -27.09
CA GLU A 957 12.30 -44.89 -28.12
C GLU A 957 13.05 -44.77 -29.45
N GLU A 958 12.32 -44.69 -30.55
CA GLU A 958 12.86 -44.38 -31.87
C GLU A 958 13.66 -43.07 -31.86
N LEU A 959 14.87 -43.07 -32.43
CA LEU A 959 15.63 -41.85 -32.68
C LEU A 959 15.29 -41.31 -34.06
N ILE A 960 14.69 -40.13 -34.09
CA ILE A 960 14.33 -39.44 -35.33
C ILE A 960 15.57 -38.76 -35.90
N LEU A 961 15.93 -39.16 -37.12
CA LEU A 961 17.10 -38.65 -37.84
C LEU A 961 16.71 -37.54 -38.80
N LYS A 962 17.64 -36.59 -39.00
CA LYS A 962 17.44 -35.50 -39.97
C LYS A 962 17.47 -36.01 -41.41
N GLU A 963 18.31 -37.01 -41.68
CA GLU A 963 18.48 -37.66 -42.99
C GLU A 963 18.65 -39.17 -42.78
N LYS A 964 18.28 -39.97 -43.78
CA LYS A 964 18.37 -41.44 -43.71
C LYS A 964 19.84 -41.88 -43.61
N GLY A 965 20.19 -42.58 -42.53
CA GLY A 965 21.56 -43.04 -42.27
C GLY A 965 22.51 -41.96 -41.71
N ALA A 966 22.01 -40.76 -41.41
CA ALA A 966 22.82 -39.70 -40.84
C ALA A 966 23.12 -39.93 -39.35
N THR A 967 24.28 -39.42 -38.91
CA THR A 967 24.65 -39.31 -37.50
C THR A 967 24.16 -37.99 -36.88
N MET A 968 23.06 -37.44 -37.40
CA MET A 968 22.48 -36.18 -36.95
C MET A 968 21.02 -36.37 -36.55
N PRO A 969 20.62 -35.89 -35.36
CA PRO A 969 19.23 -35.96 -34.92
C PRO A 969 18.38 -34.91 -35.64
N ALA A 970 17.08 -35.15 -35.70
CA ALA A 970 16.10 -34.18 -36.17
C ALA A 970 16.13 -32.85 -35.37
N SER A 971 15.82 -31.74 -36.04
CA SER A 971 15.63 -30.44 -35.39
C SER A 971 14.36 -30.45 -34.52
N ASP A 972 14.41 -29.82 -33.35
CA ASP A 972 13.26 -29.66 -32.44
C ASP A 972 12.54 -28.34 -32.77
N LEU A 973 11.31 -28.45 -33.30
CA LEU A 973 10.43 -27.36 -33.67
C LEU A 973 9.30 -27.22 -32.64
N LYS A 974 9.20 -26.06 -31.99
CA LYS A 974 8.18 -25.79 -30.97
C LYS A 974 7.18 -24.77 -31.48
N PHE A 975 5.99 -25.24 -31.84
CA PHE A 975 4.94 -24.41 -32.43
C PHE A 975 4.01 -23.85 -31.36
N TYR A 976 3.86 -22.52 -31.32
CA TYR A 976 2.96 -21.82 -30.40
C TYR A 976 1.58 -21.75 -31.04
N CYS A 977 0.70 -22.67 -30.63
CA CYS A 977 -0.60 -22.86 -31.24
C CYS A 977 -1.69 -22.21 -30.41
N PHE A 978 -2.57 -21.49 -31.09
CA PHE A 978 -3.71 -20.77 -30.55
C PHE A 978 -5.00 -21.27 -31.22
N TYR A 979 -5.32 -22.56 -31.08
CA TYR A 979 -6.52 -23.18 -31.65
C TYR A 979 -6.77 -22.86 -33.14
N GLY A 980 -6.09 -23.59 -34.04
CA GLY A 980 -6.15 -23.41 -35.49
C GLY A 980 -5.26 -22.30 -36.04
N GLU A 981 -4.52 -21.60 -35.19
CA GLU A 981 -3.61 -20.50 -35.54
C GLU A 981 -2.23 -20.77 -34.93
N VAL A 982 -1.15 -20.50 -35.68
CA VAL A 982 0.24 -20.57 -35.19
C VAL A 982 0.88 -19.22 -35.46
N LEU A 983 1.54 -18.64 -34.47
CA LEU A 983 2.16 -17.31 -34.60
C LEU A 983 3.67 -17.30 -34.41
N LEU A 984 4.20 -18.29 -33.71
CA LEU A 984 5.60 -18.35 -33.36
C LEU A 984 6.07 -19.80 -33.38
N VAL A 985 7.23 -20.05 -33.96
CA VAL A 985 7.89 -21.36 -33.96
C VAL A 985 9.31 -21.20 -33.47
N VAL A 986 9.74 -22.08 -32.56
CA VAL A 986 11.12 -22.11 -32.08
C VAL A 986 11.83 -23.31 -32.68
N GLU A 987 12.96 -23.09 -33.32
CA GLU A 987 13.83 -24.16 -33.80
C GLU A 987 15.05 -24.31 -32.89
N ILE A 988 15.36 -25.55 -32.54
CA ILE A 988 16.50 -25.92 -31.72
C ILE A 988 17.26 -27.05 -32.40
N ASP A 989 18.55 -26.82 -32.67
CA ASP A 989 19.48 -27.88 -33.05
C ASP A 989 20.25 -28.34 -31.80
N ARG A 990 20.02 -29.60 -31.42
CA ARG A 990 20.56 -30.19 -30.19
C ARG A 990 21.99 -30.70 -30.34
N ALA A 991 22.47 -30.94 -31.56
CA ALA A 991 23.76 -31.58 -31.81
C ALA A 991 24.81 -30.62 -32.36
N SER A 992 24.44 -29.76 -33.32
CA SER A 992 25.39 -28.89 -34.03
C SER A 992 25.47 -27.46 -33.45
N GLN A 993 24.37 -26.95 -32.88
CA GLN A 993 24.28 -25.60 -32.31
C GLN A 993 23.82 -25.65 -30.85
N PHE A 994 24.49 -26.47 -30.04
CA PHE A 994 24.14 -26.70 -28.65
C PHE A 994 23.96 -25.37 -27.87
N GLY A 995 22.75 -25.17 -27.33
CA GLY A 995 22.40 -23.98 -26.54
C GLY A 995 21.95 -22.74 -27.32
N LYS A 996 21.84 -22.83 -28.66
CA LYS A 996 21.27 -21.77 -29.51
C LYS A 996 19.84 -22.08 -29.95
N PHE A 997 19.09 -21.03 -30.28
CA PHE A 997 17.65 -21.12 -30.60
C PHE A 997 17.32 -20.15 -31.72
N CYS A 998 16.42 -20.52 -32.63
CA CYS A 998 15.94 -19.63 -33.68
C CYS A 998 14.43 -19.43 -33.52
N TYR A 999 13.95 -18.19 -33.64
CA TYR A 999 12.52 -17.87 -33.58
C TYR A 999 12.03 -17.48 -34.96
N TRP A 1000 10.90 -18.04 -35.36
CA TRP A 1000 10.27 -17.83 -36.65
C TRP A 1000 8.84 -17.37 -36.46
N ASP A 1001 8.38 -16.43 -37.27
CA ASP A 1001 6.95 -16.12 -37.39
C ASP A 1001 6.26 -17.11 -38.34
N SER A 1002 4.93 -17.01 -38.44
CA SER A 1002 4.11 -17.88 -39.29
C SER A 1002 4.38 -17.77 -40.79
N ASP A 1003 5.06 -16.69 -41.20
CA ASP A 1003 5.42 -16.43 -42.60
C ASP A 1003 6.86 -16.90 -42.89
N MET A 1004 7.47 -17.66 -41.97
CA MET A 1004 8.84 -18.19 -42.04
C MET A 1004 9.91 -17.10 -42.05
N ASN A 1005 9.63 -15.93 -41.47
CA ASN A 1005 10.64 -14.89 -41.22
C ASN A 1005 11.22 -15.03 -39.82
N LEU A 1006 12.48 -14.63 -39.64
CA LEU A 1006 13.09 -14.54 -38.32
C LEU A 1006 12.35 -13.52 -37.45
N ALA A 1007 11.95 -13.97 -36.26
CA ALA A 1007 11.19 -13.18 -35.30
C ALA A 1007 12.08 -12.69 -34.16
N ASP A 1008 12.24 -11.36 -34.03
CA ASP A 1008 12.81 -10.78 -32.82
C ASP A 1008 11.73 -10.69 -31.73
N THR A 1009 11.73 -11.68 -30.86
CA THR A 1009 10.80 -11.75 -29.74
C THR A 1009 11.31 -11.08 -28.47
N GLY A 1010 12.50 -10.48 -28.48
CA GLY A 1010 13.19 -9.97 -27.29
C GLY A 1010 13.72 -11.06 -26.34
N LYS A 1011 13.58 -12.34 -26.72
CA LYS A 1011 13.91 -13.50 -25.89
C LYS A 1011 15.20 -14.14 -26.40
N PHE A 1012 16.22 -14.18 -25.55
CA PHE A 1012 17.52 -14.81 -25.85
C PHE A 1012 18.30 -14.17 -27.02
N GLY A 1013 18.16 -12.85 -27.24
CA GLY A 1013 18.67 -12.13 -28.43
C GLY A 1013 20.07 -12.54 -28.92
N ASP A 1014 21.04 -12.69 -28.01
CA ASP A 1014 22.43 -13.02 -28.37
C ASP A 1014 22.67 -14.50 -28.76
N ASN A 1015 21.68 -15.38 -28.57
CA ASN A 1015 21.78 -16.84 -28.79
C ASN A 1015 21.02 -17.32 -30.04
N GLN A 1016 20.74 -16.42 -30.99
CA GLN A 1016 20.15 -16.80 -32.28
C GLN A 1016 21.17 -17.44 -33.23
N PHE A 1017 20.73 -18.47 -33.94
CA PHE A 1017 21.47 -19.04 -35.08
C PHE A 1017 20.57 -18.99 -36.32
N ASN A 1018 21.17 -19.05 -37.51
CA ASN A 1018 20.43 -19.17 -38.75
C ASN A 1018 19.94 -20.61 -38.90
N GLY A 1019 18.69 -20.85 -38.51
CA GLY A 1019 18.03 -22.15 -38.65
C GLY A 1019 17.53 -22.43 -40.07
N VAL A 1020 17.01 -23.64 -40.29
CA VAL A 1020 16.41 -24.06 -41.57
C VAL A 1020 14.89 -23.82 -41.57
N GLY A 1021 14.29 -23.68 -40.39
CA GLY A 1021 12.88 -23.37 -40.21
C GLY A 1021 11.96 -24.57 -40.43
N PHE A 1022 10.80 -24.27 -41.01
CA PHE A 1022 9.71 -25.21 -41.28
C PHE A 1022 8.99 -24.77 -42.57
N ASP A 1023 8.15 -25.63 -43.14
CA ASP A 1023 7.38 -25.32 -44.35
C ASP A 1023 5.88 -25.19 -44.07
N LYS A 1024 5.11 -24.93 -45.13
CA LYS A 1024 3.65 -24.77 -45.02
C LYS A 1024 2.94 -26.07 -44.63
N GLU A 1025 3.44 -27.23 -45.06
CA GLU A 1025 2.84 -28.52 -44.73
C GLU A 1025 2.97 -28.81 -43.22
N HIS A 1026 4.12 -28.48 -42.64
CA HIS A 1026 4.36 -28.52 -41.20
C HIS A 1026 3.33 -27.69 -40.42
N LEU A 1027 3.06 -26.44 -40.84
CA LEU A 1027 2.06 -25.60 -40.19
C LEU A 1027 0.65 -26.19 -40.27
N GLU A 1028 0.26 -26.74 -41.41
CA GLU A 1028 -1.08 -27.30 -41.59
C GLU A 1028 -1.31 -28.55 -40.74
N VAL A 1029 -0.31 -29.41 -40.60
CA VAL A 1029 -0.37 -30.55 -39.67
C VAL A 1029 -0.61 -30.07 -38.24
N VAL A 1030 0.19 -29.11 -37.77
CA VAL A 1030 0.13 -28.64 -36.38
C VAL A 1030 -1.16 -27.85 -36.10
N LYS A 1031 -1.64 -27.04 -37.05
CA LYS A 1031 -2.94 -26.36 -36.94
C LYS A 1031 -4.08 -27.36 -36.79
N LYS A 1032 -4.12 -28.41 -37.62
CA LYS A 1032 -5.14 -29.48 -37.53
C LYS A 1032 -5.10 -30.15 -36.15
N VAL A 1033 -3.92 -30.51 -35.66
CA VAL A 1033 -3.76 -31.08 -34.30
C VAL A 1033 -4.29 -30.12 -33.23
N SER A 1034 -3.99 -28.82 -33.33
CA SER A 1034 -4.43 -27.84 -32.33
C SER A 1034 -5.95 -27.65 -32.29
N LEU A 1035 -6.67 -27.91 -33.39
CA LEU A 1035 -8.14 -27.82 -33.46
C LEU A 1035 -8.85 -28.98 -32.74
N GLU A 1036 -8.13 -30.07 -32.48
CA GLU A 1036 -8.61 -31.23 -31.73
C GLU A 1036 -8.40 -31.09 -30.21
N ILE A 1037 -7.71 -30.03 -29.76
CA ILE A 1037 -7.43 -29.76 -28.35
C ILE A 1037 -8.29 -28.57 -27.90
N PRO A 1038 -9.23 -28.72 -26.95
CA PRO A 1038 -10.12 -27.64 -26.51
C PRO A 1038 -9.41 -26.66 -25.55
N ALA A 1039 -8.28 -26.10 -25.97
CA ALA A 1039 -7.47 -25.18 -25.18
C ALA A 1039 -7.06 -23.96 -26.03
N PRO A 1040 -7.15 -22.72 -25.49
CA PRO A 1040 -6.80 -21.53 -26.26
C PRO A 1040 -5.30 -21.40 -26.57
N PHE A 1041 -4.45 -22.09 -25.81
CA PHE A 1041 -3.03 -22.19 -26.09
C PHE A 1041 -2.49 -23.59 -25.78
N VAL A 1042 -1.68 -24.11 -26.70
CA VAL A 1042 -0.83 -25.28 -26.48
C VAL A 1042 0.43 -25.11 -27.33
N ARG A 1043 1.60 -25.36 -26.73
CA ARG A 1043 2.84 -25.48 -27.50
C ARG A 1043 2.99 -26.93 -27.94
N ILE A 1044 3.12 -27.15 -29.24
CA ILE A 1044 3.28 -28.50 -29.81
C ILE A 1044 4.73 -28.62 -30.24
N ASP A 1045 5.48 -29.48 -29.55
CA ASP A 1045 6.89 -29.70 -29.80
C ASP A 1045 7.03 -30.90 -30.74
N MET A 1046 7.61 -30.68 -31.91
CA MET A 1046 7.76 -31.66 -33.00
C MET A 1046 9.24 -31.85 -33.34
N LEU A 1047 9.60 -33.06 -33.75
CA LEU A 1047 10.91 -33.38 -34.33
C LEU A 1047 10.76 -33.38 -35.86
N ASN A 1048 11.57 -32.58 -36.55
CA ASN A 1048 11.58 -32.51 -38.01
C ASN A 1048 12.57 -33.54 -38.59
N GLY A 1049 12.06 -34.74 -38.88
CA GLY A 1049 12.82 -35.85 -39.43
C GLY A 1049 12.79 -35.92 -40.95
N TYR A 1050 13.59 -36.81 -41.53
CA TYR A 1050 13.66 -37.01 -42.99
C TYR A 1050 12.34 -37.48 -43.64
N ASP A 1051 11.43 -38.00 -42.82
CA ASP A 1051 10.14 -38.57 -43.20
C ASP A 1051 8.96 -37.86 -42.50
N GLY A 1052 9.17 -36.58 -42.18
CA GLY A 1052 8.13 -35.65 -41.72
C GLY A 1052 8.20 -35.31 -40.23
N LEU A 1053 7.17 -34.60 -39.75
CA LEU A 1053 7.06 -34.20 -38.35
C LEU A 1053 6.67 -35.38 -37.46
N VAL A 1054 7.38 -35.51 -36.34
CA VAL A 1054 7.13 -36.52 -35.32
C VAL A 1054 6.87 -35.83 -33.97
N LEU A 1055 5.79 -36.18 -33.27
CA LEU A 1055 5.44 -35.58 -31.99
C LEU A 1055 6.53 -35.80 -30.93
N GLY A 1056 7.05 -34.72 -30.37
CA GLY A 1056 7.87 -34.75 -29.16
C GLY A 1056 7.02 -34.70 -27.89
N GLU A 1057 6.32 -33.58 -27.69
CA GLU A 1057 5.47 -33.35 -26.51
C GLU A 1057 4.39 -32.27 -26.74
N PHE A 1058 3.28 -32.35 -25.99
CA PHE A 1058 2.35 -31.24 -25.82
C PHE A 1058 2.72 -30.48 -24.56
N THR A 1059 3.10 -29.21 -24.69
CA THR A 1059 3.45 -28.36 -23.55
C THR A 1059 2.39 -27.27 -23.36
N PRO A 1060 1.64 -27.26 -22.24
CA PRO A 1060 0.62 -26.25 -21.96
C PRO A 1060 1.21 -24.87 -21.58
N ARG A 1061 2.55 -24.72 -21.63
CA ARG A 1061 3.26 -23.51 -21.24
C ARG A 1061 4.17 -22.99 -22.35
N PRO A 1062 4.17 -21.67 -22.59
CA PRO A 1062 5.02 -21.04 -23.60
C PRO A 1062 6.51 -20.98 -23.21
N GLY A 1063 6.90 -21.23 -21.96
CA GLY A 1063 8.30 -21.22 -21.47
C GLY A 1063 8.97 -19.84 -21.48
N LYS A 1064 9.57 -19.40 -20.35
CA LYS A 1064 10.12 -18.03 -20.15
C LYS A 1064 9.32 -16.91 -20.85
N PHE A 1065 8.00 -16.95 -20.71
CA PHE A 1065 7.08 -16.05 -21.42
C PHE A 1065 7.15 -14.61 -20.91
N GLN A 1066 7.68 -14.41 -19.71
CA GLN A 1066 7.99 -13.09 -19.16
C GLN A 1066 9.07 -12.33 -19.95
N ASN A 1067 9.83 -13.02 -20.80
CA ASN A 1067 10.91 -12.43 -21.60
C ASN A 1067 10.45 -12.01 -23.00
N PHE A 1068 9.17 -12.14 -23.35
CA PHE A 1068 8.68 -11.59 -24.60
C PHE A 1068 8.68 -10.07 -24.54
N ASN A 1069 9.23 -9.39 -25.55
CA ASN A 1069 9.05 -7.95 -25.69
C ASN A 1069 7.55 -7.60 -25.85
N ASP A 1070 7.19 -6.34 -25.62
CA ASP A 1070 5.78 -5.93 -25.56
C ASP A 1070 5.02 -6.17 -26.87
N LYS A 1071 5.72 -6.08 -28.01
CA LYS A 1071 5.15 -6.36 -29.34
C LYS A 1071 4.66 -7.81 -29.44
N TRP A 1072 5.49 -8.77 -29.03
CA TRP A 1072 5.15 -10.20 -29.09
C TRP A 1072 4.23 -10.63 -27.95
N ASP A 1073 4.40 -10.07 -26.76
CA ASP A 1073 3.47 -10.30 -25.64
C ASP A 1073 2.02 -9.93 -26.02
N ARG A 1074 1.84 -8.78 -26.67
CA ARG A 1074 0.53 -8.37 -27.18
C ARG A 1074 0.02 -9.30 -28.28
N LYS A 1075 0.85 -9.59 -29.31
CA LYS A 1075 0.44 -10.45 -30.44
C LYS A 1075 -0.05 -11.82 -29.97
N LEU A 1076 0.67 -12.44 -29.03
CA LEU A 1076 0.31 -13.74 -28.47
C LEU A 1076 -0.95 -13.63 -27.58
N GLY A 1077 -1.13 -12.53 -26.85
CA GLY A 1077 -2.29 -12.31 -26.00
C GLY A 1077 -3.58 -12.13 -26.80
N GLU A 1078 -3.52 -11.36 -27.90
CA GLU A 1078 -4.64 -11.20 -28.82
C GLU A 1078 -5.02 -12.54 -29.49
N ALA A 1079 -4.02 -13.36 -29.85
CA ALA A 1079 -4.26 -14.68 -30.42
C ALA A 1079 -4.94 -15.64 -29.45
N TYR A 1080 -4.55 -15.60 -28.18
CA TYR A 1080 -5.20 -16.36 -27.11
C TYR A 1080 -6.69 -16.02 -27.00
N ARG A 1081 -7.05 -14.74 -27.02
CA ARG A 1081 -8.46 -14.30 -26.96
C ARG A 1081 -9.25 -14.67 -28.21
N ARG A 1082 -8.63 -14.58 -29.40
CA ARG A 1082 -9.26 -15.09 -30.63
C ARG A 1082 -9.51 -16.60 -30.57
N ALA A 1083 -8.56 -17.36 -30.01
CA ALA A 1083 -8.69 -18.81 -29.83
C ALA A 1083 -9.86 -19.17 -28.90
N GLU A 1084 -10.04 -18.47 -27.78
CA GLU A 1084 -11.21 -18.64 -26.91
C GLU A 1084 -12.53 -18.44 -27.66
N GLY A 1085 -12.62 -17.37 -28.44
CA GLY A 1085 -13.81 -17.09 -29.25
C GLY A 1085 -14.09 -18.18 -30.30
N ARG A 1086 -13.04 -18.70 -30.96
CA ARG A 1086 -13.17 -19.82 -31.90
C ARG A 1086 -13.64 -21.10 -31.19
N ILE A 1087 -13.05 -21.46 -30.06
CA ILE A 1087 -13.45 -22.64 -29.27
C ILE A 1087 -14.91 -22.54 -28.84
N GLN A 1088 -15.34 -21.36 -28.34
CA GLN A 1088 -16.74 -21.14 -27.97
C GLN A 1088 -17.67 -21.29 -29.17
N THR A 1089 -17.29 -20.76 -30.33
CA THR A 1089 -18.08 -20.87 -31.57
C THR A 1089 -18.21 -22.33 -32.00
N ASP A 1090 -17.10 -23.07 -32.03
CA ASP A 1090 -17.06 -24.49 -32.38
C ASP A 1090 -17.94 -25.32 -31.42
N LEU A 1091 -17.83 -25.10 -30.10
CA LEU A 1091 -18.67 -25.76 -29.10
C LEU A 1091 -20.16 -25.43 -29.28
N LEU A 1092 -20.51 -24.16 -29.51
CA LEU A 1092 -21.89 -23.74 -29.75
C LEU A 1092 -22.46 -24.28 -31.07
N SER A 1093 -21.60 -24.53 -32.05
CA SER A 1093 -21.96 -25.18 -33.32
C SER A 1093 -22.09 -26.71 -33.22
N GLY A 1094 -21.83 -27.28 -32.04
CA GLY A 1094 -21.97 -28.71 -31.77
C GLY A 1094 -20.72 -29.54 -32.02
N LYS A 1095 -19.53 -28.94 -32.20
CA LYS A 1095 -18.28 -29.68 -32.34
C LYS A 1095 -17.99 -30.47 -31.06
N THR A 1096 -17.80 -31.77 -31.21
CA THR A 1096 -17.36 -32.67 -30.13
C THR A 1096 -15.85 -32.88 -30.22
N PHE A 1097 -15.17 -32.89 -29.07
CA PHE A 1097 -13.74 -33.14 -28.97
C PHE A 1097 -13.49 -34.61 -28.62
N ASP A 1098 -13.99 -35.53 -29.44
CA ASP A 1098 -14.06 -36.96 -29.10
C ASP A 1098 -12.68 -37.61 -28.99
N ALA A 1099 -11.77 -37.28 -29.91
CA ALA A 1099 -10.39 -37.76 -29.87
C ALA A 1099 -9.67 -37.33 -28.58
N TYR A 1100 -9.89 -36.10 -28.11
CA TYR A 1100 -9.34 -35.58 -26.87
C TYR A 1100 -10.03 -36.15 -25.63
N THR A 1101 -11.37 -36.22 -25.61
CA THR A 1101 -12.10 -36.67 -24.41
C THR A 1101 -11.98 -38.17 -24.18
N SER A 1102 -11.84 -38.98 -25.23
CA SER A 1102 -11.73 -40.44 -25.13
C SER A 1102 -10.49 -40.91 -24.37
N VAL A 1103 -9.38 -40.15 -24.37
CA VAL A 1103 -8.15 -40.54 -23.65
C VAL A 1103 -8.20 -40.27 -22.14
N PHE A 1104 -9.28 -39.67 -21.65
CA PHE A 1104 -9.52 -39.37 -20.22
C PHE A 1104 -10.71 -40.13 -19.61
N LYS A 1105 -11.43 -40.90 -20.43
CA LYS A 1105 -12.39 -41.91 -19.95
C LYS A 1105 -11.61 -43.16 -19.56
#